data_AF-A0A1W4WF93-F1
#
_entry.id   AF-A0A1W4WF93-F1
#
_cell.length_a   1.000
_cell.length_b   1.000
_cell.length_c   1.000
_cell.angle_alpha   90.00
_cell.angle_beta   90.00
_cell.angle_gamma   90.00
#
_symmetry.space_group_name_H-M   'P 1'
#
loop_
_entity.id
_entity.type
_entity.pdbx_description
1 polymer ?
#
loop_
_entity_poly.entity_id
_entity_poly.type
_entity_poly.pdbx_seq_one_letter_code
_entity_poly.pdbx_strand_id
1 'polypeptide(L)'
;MIDRVEPVTQNPDLVGVNVERPPPPALTNQQSTIWAKRQHAVCVRHAYKTYGSKKNPNHVLSNLNMTVAKGTIYGLLGASGCGKTTLLSCIVGRRRLNEGEIWVLGGKPGTKGSGVPGKRVGYMPQEIALYGEFSIKETMMYFGWIFGMHTSEINERLQFLLNFLDLPSQNRLVKNLSGGQQRRVSFAVALMHDPELLILDEPTVGVDPLLRQSIWNHLVQITKDGNKTVIITTHYIEEARQAHTIGLMRSGKLLAEESPHVLLSIYNCQSLEEVFLKLSRKQGQANGSNNEANISNNISLATINWGKKDSVYVTEESGVVGLNFHQSKEVLITDANGHVDVGLNGKAATKSEMSQVCDDCTDCSQWTTMGKMRALLQKNFLRMWRNVGVMLFIFALPVMQVILFCMAIGRDPTGLKLAIVNHEVNYTNLTYQNCTYEPGCKFSRLSCRYLHLLRNNTIIKNYYPDPDSAIEAVKTGHAWGALYFTENFTDALVARMALGKDSDEETLDQSEIRVWLDMSNQQIGIILQRDLQLSYQDFAKDLLEACDTNPKIAEIPITFKKPIYGSSEPSFTDFVAPGVILTIVFFLAVALTSSALIIERMEGLLDRSWVAGVTPAEILFSHVMTQFVVMCGQTALVLIFMILVFGVQCKGDIGWVITLTILQGLCGMCFGFVISAVCELERNAIQLALGSFYPTLLLSGVIWPIEGMPGILRYIATFLPLTLATTSLRSMLTRGWSIAEADVYLGFISTIIWIVAFLTISLLVLKFKRG
;
A
#
# COMPACT_ATOMS: atom_id res chain seq x y z
N MET A 1 -1.12 88.29 -35.74
CA MET A 1 -0.39 89.38 -36.44
C MET A 1 0.84 89.67 -35.60
N ILE A 2 1.94 88.96 -35.87
CA ILE A 2 3.01 89.33 -36.81
C ILE A 2 3.77 90.55 -36.27
N ASP A 3 4.99 90.32 -35.79
CA ASP A 3 6.21 90.99 -36.30
C ASP A 3 7.45 90.31 -35.66
N ARG A 4 8.26 89.62 -36.47
CA ARG A 4 9.58 90.03 -37.05
C ARG A 4 10.71 89.86 -36.02
N VAL A 5 11.83 89.21 -36.34
CA VAL A 5 12.95 89.74 -37.15
C VAL A 5 13.90 88.58 -37.56
N GLU A 6 14.30 88.56 -38.84
CA GLU A 6 15.57 87.97 -39.39
C GLU A 6 16.55 89.16 -39.63
N PRO A 7 17.89 89.03 -39.88
CA PRO A 7 18.57 88.00 -40.71
C PRO A 7 20.07 87.66 -40.37
N VAL A 8 20.72 86.90 -41.28
CA VAL A 8 22.14 86.93 -41.72
C VAL A 8 23.03 85.68 -41.46
N THR A 9 23.64 85.26 -42.58
CA THR A 9 24.54 84.15 -42.92
C THR A 9 25.99 84.25 -42.44
N GLN A 10 26.67 83.12 -42.19
CA GLN A 10 28.04 82.78 -42.67
C GLN A 10 28.41 81.30 -42.35
N ASN A 11 28.94 80.61 -43.38
CA ASN A 11 29.57 79.27 -43.44
C ASN A 11 31.09 79.37 -43.06
N PRO A 12 32.00 78.35 -43.14
CA PRO A 12 31.94 76.94 -43.61
C PRO A 12 32.80 75.89 -42.79
N ASP A 13 32.94 74.66 -43.35
CA ASP A 13 34.07 73.68 -43.24
C ASP A 13 34.19 72.77 -41.99
N LEU A 14 34.58 71.48 -41.99
CA LEU A 14 35.01 70.46 -42.98
C LEU A 14 35.09 69.09 -42.22
N VAL A 15 34.71 68.00 -42.91
CA VAL A 15 35.19 66.59 -42.79
C VAL A 15 35.04 65.82 -41.46
N GLY A 16 34.07 64.91 -41.42
CA GLY A 16 34.01 63.79 -40.46
C GLY A 16 34.29 62.45 -41.16
N VAL A 17 35.37 61.78 -40.76
CA VAL A 17 35.84 60.47 -41.27
C VAL A 17 34.91 59.33 -40.83
N ASN A 18 34.49 58.51 -41.79
CA ASN A 18 33.79 57.25 -41.57
C ASN A 18 34.70 56.21 -40.90
N VAL A 19 34.29 55.69 -39.73
CA VAL A 19 34.78 54.44 -39.17
C VAL A 19 33.58 53.49 -39.06
N GLU A 20 33.46 52.57 -40.01
CA GLU A 20 32.47 51.50 -39.99
C GLU A 20 32.74 50.57 -38.80
N ARG A 21 31.74 50.41 -37.92
CA ARG A 21 31.71 49.31 -36.94
C ARG A 21 31.23 48.04 -37.66
N PRO A 22 31.87 46.88 -37.45
CA PRO A 22 31.35 45.63 -38.01
C PRO A 22 29.98 45.31 -37.40
N PRO A 23 29.05 44.72 -38.17
CA PRO A 23 27.73 44.39 -37.70
C PRO A 23 27.79 43.29 -36.61
N PRO A 24 26.83 43.26 -35.67
CA PRO A 24 26.74 42.20 -34.68
C PRO A 24 26.54 40.84 -35.39
N PRO A 25 27.15 39.75 -34.91
CA PRO A 25 27.01 38.45 -35.55
C PRO A 25 25.55 38.02 -35.53
N ALA A 26 25.03 37.68 -36.71
CA ALA A 26 23.68 37.17 -36.90
C ALA A 26 23.47 35.90 -36.05
N LEU A 27 22.37 35.87 -35.30
CA LEU A 27 21.87 34.71 -34.56
C LEU A 27 21.64 33.55 -35.53
N THR A 28 22.64 32.69 -35.66
CA THR A 28 22.57 31.46 -36.44
C THR A 28 21.82 30.42 -35.61
N ASN A 29 20.66 29.98 -36.10
CA ASN A 29 19.98 28.79 -35.59
C ASN A 29 20.93 27.59 -35.72
N GLN A 30 21.61 27.22 -34.64
CA GLN A 30 22.45 26.03 -34.59
C GLN A 30 21.57 24.78 -34.70
N GLN A 31 21.43 24.25 -35.92
CA GLN A 31 21.06 22.86 -36.13
C GLN A 31 22.22 21.99 -35.60
N SER A 32 22.16 21.67 -34.31
CA SER A 32 23.12 20.76 -33.67
C SER A 32 23.09 19.39 -34.38
N THR A 33 24.14 19.09 -35.14
CA THR A 33 24.37 17.78 -35.74
C THR A 33 24.42 16.70 -34.65
N ILE A 34 23.97 15.49 -34.98
CA ILE A 34 24.03 14.32 -34.09
C ILE A 34 25.46 14.10 -33.54
N TRP A 35 26.48 14.48 -34.31
CA TRP A 35 27.89 14.50 -33.91
C TRP A 35 28.19 15.46 -32.76
N ALA A 36 27.73 16.71 -32.81
CA ALA A 36 27.88 17.66 -31.71
C ALA A 36 27.11 17.19 -30.45
N LYS A 37 25.97 16.53 -30.63
CA LYS A 37 25.20 15.94 -29.50
C LYS A 37 25.91 14.73 -28.85
N ARG A 38 26.75 13.99 -29.58
CA ARG A 38 27.53 12.84 -29.06
C ARG A 38 28.77 13.24 -28.23
N GLN A 39 29.27 14.45 -28.40
CA GLN A 39 30.41 14.98 -27.64
C GLN A 39 30.03 15.42 -26.22
N HIS A 40 28.75 15.68 -25.96
CA HIS A 40 28.24 16.09 -24.66
C HIS A 40 27.74 14.88 -23.85
N ALA A 41 27.89 14.95 -22.54
CA ALA A 41 27.35 13.95 -21.62
C ALA A 41 25.83 14.15 -21.42
N VAL A 42 25.39 15.40 -21.27
CA VAL A 42 23.97 15.77 -21.20
C VAL A 42 23.74 17.03 -22.03
N CYS A 43 22.68 17.04 -22.83
CA CYS A 43 22.24 18.21 -23.59
C CYS A 43 20.72 18.36 -23.45
N VAL A 44 20.29 19.53 -22.97
CA VAL A 44 18.89 19.91 -22.80
C VAL A 44 18.63 21.10 -23.72
N ARG A 45 17.58 21.01 -24.55
CA ARG A 45 17.21 22.06 -25.51
C ARG A 45 15.71 22.39 -25.40
N HIS A 46 15.41 23.67 -25.26
CA HIS A 46 14.05 24.22 -25.20
C HIS A 46 13.15 23.49 -24.20
N ALA A 47 13.66 23.18 -23.01
CA ALA A 47 12.92 22.36 -22.05
C ALA A 47 11.81 23.17 -21.35
N TYR A 48 10.58 22.67 -21.46
CA TYR A 48 9.42 23.15 -20.72
C TYR A 48 8.81 22.06 -19.86
N LYS A 49 8.47 22.42 -18.62
CA LYS A 49 7.78 21.54 -17.67
C LYS A 49 6.76 22.32 -16.86
N THR A 50 5.52 21.84 -16.87
CA THR A 50 4.41 22.39 -16.11
C THR A 50 3.82 21.34 -15.17
N TYR A 51 3.37 21.77 -14.00
CA TYR A 51 2.56 20.96 -13.08
C TYR A 51 1.24 21.66 -12.78
N GLY A 52 0.24 20.91 -12.30
CA GLY A 52 -1.07 21.43 -11.97
C GLY A 52 -2.11 21.15 -13.05
N SER A 53 -3.34 21.61 -12.80
CA SER A 53 -4.46 21.45 -13.72
C SER A 53 -4.27 22.34 -14.95
N LYS A 54 -4.86 21.95 -16.09
CA LYS A 54 -4.86 22.76 -17.33
C LYS A 54 -5.35 24.20 -17.10
N LYS A 55 -6.20 24.42 -16.09
CA LYS A 55 -6.74 25.73 -15.75
C LYS A 55 -5.72 26.65 -15.06
N ASN A 56 -4.81 26.11 -14.25
CA ASN A 56 -3.78 26.86 -13.51
C ASN A 56 -2.42 26.13 -13.63
N PRO A 57 -1.72 26.24 -14.77
CA PRO A 57 -0.43 25.60 -14.95
C PRO A 57 0.66 26.34 -14.17
N ASN A 58 1.37 25.62 -13.30
CA ASN A 58 2.58 26.12 -12.66
C ASN A 58 3.80 25.73 -13.51
N HIS A 59 4.42 26.74 -14.13
CA HIS A 59 5.60 26.55 -14.99
C HIS A 59 6.87 26.39 -14.15
N VAL A 60 7.38 25.17 -14.04
CA VAL A 60 8.59 24.86 -13.27
C VAL A 60 9.85 25.00 -14.12
N LEU A 61 9.81 24.65 -15.41
CA LEU A 61 10.91 24.89 -16.36
C LEU A 61 10.38 25.70 -17.54
N SER A 62 11.11 26.75 -17.92
CA SER A 62 10.71 27.68 -18.98
C SER A 62 11.86 27.91 -19.96
N ASN A 63 11.77 27.31 -21.15
CA ASN A 63 12.77 27.42 -22.23
C ASN A 63 14.22 27.19 -21.76
N LEU A 64 14.46 26.12 -21.00
CA LEU A 64 15.78 25.86 -20.45
C LEU A 64 16.69 25.17 -21.47
N ASN A 65 17.87 25.76 -21.69
CA ASN A 65 18.97 25.17 -22.45
C ASN A 65 20.12 24.89 -21.46
N MET A 66 20.72 23.70 -21.54
CA MET A 66 21.84 23.30 -20.69
C MET A 66 22.73 22.33 -21.46
N THR A 67 24.04 22.49 -21.34
CA THR A 67 25.04 21.60 -21.99
C THR A 67 26.12 21.20 -21.03
N VAL A 68 26.29 19.89 -20.84
CA VAL A 68 27.32 19.30 -19.99
C VAL A 68 28.32 18.56 -20.87
N ALA A 69 29.57 19.01 -20.86
CA ALA A 69 30.66 18.35 -21.56
C ALA A 69 31.02 17.00 -20.91
N LYS A 70 31.59 16.09 -21.71
CA LYS A 70 32.16 14.84 -21.19
C LYS A 70 33.44 15.15 -20.40
N GLY A 71 33.71 14.39 -19.33
CA GLY A 71 34.93 14.57 -18.54
C GLY A 71 34.93 15.79 -17.60
N THR A 72 33.79 16.46 -17.41
CA THR A 72 33.70 17.69 -16.60
C THR A 72 32.79 17.54 -15.39
N ILE A 73 33.03 18.38 -14.37
CA ILE A 73 32.10 18.57 -13.25
C ILE A 73 31.21 19.78 -13.54
N TYR A 74 29.90 19.56 -13.56
CA TYR A 74 28.88 20.59 -13.74
C TYR A 74 28.14 20.86 -12.43
N GLY A 75 28.28 22.07 -11.89
CA GLY A 75 27.56 22.51 -10.70
C GLY A 75 26.24 23.21 -11.04
N LEU A 76 25.10 22.58 -10.76
CA LEU A 76 23.78 23.19 -10.93
C LEU A 76 23.33 23.86 -9.63
N LEU A 77 23.37 25.18 -9.61
CA LEU A 77 23.10 26.01 -8.44
C LEU A 77 21.77 26.76 -8.61
N GLY A 78 21.11 27.07 -7.51
CA GLY A 78 19.91 27.91 -7.55
C GLY A 78 19.09 27.85 -6.26
N ALA A 79 18.16 28.79 -6.12
CA ALA A 79 17.26 28.86 -4.97
C ALA A 79 16.41 27.58 -4.81
N SER A 80 15.90 27.34 -3.60
CA SER A 80 14.91 26.28 -3.35
C SER A 80 13.67 26.51 -4.23
N GLY A 81 13.13 25.44 -4.81
CA GLY A 81 11.95 25.52 -5.68
C GLY A 81 12.20 26.03 -7.11
N CYS A 82 13.44 26.34 -7.52
CA CYS A 82 13.68 26.86 -8.88
C CYS A 82 13.59 25.81 -10.00
N GLY A 83 13.47 24.52 -9.67
CA GLY A 83 13.29 23.43 -10.64
C GLY A 83 14.47 22.45 -10.80
N LYS A 84 15.56 22.58 -10.02
CA LYS A 84 16.76 21.70 -10.11
C LYS A 84 16.43 20.21 -10.06
N THR A 85 15.79 19.75 -9.00
CA THR A 85 15.39 18.34 -8.81
C THR A 85 14.42 17.87 -9.91
N THR A 86 13.56 18.77 -10.42
CA THR A 86 12.69 18.47 -11.57
C THR A 86 13.50 18.26 -12.85
N LEU A 87 14.49 19.11 -13.12
CA LEU A 87 15.38 18.98 -14.26
C LEU A 87 16.19 17.68 -14.18
N LEU A 88 16.81 17.39 -13.03
CA LEU A 88 17.52 16.13 -12.80
C LEU A 88 16.60 14.92 -13.02
N SER A 89 15.37 14.96 -12.50
CA SER A 89 14.37 13.90 -12.70
C SER A 89 14.01 13.68 -14.18
N CYS A 90 14.05 14.73 -15.00
CA CYS A 90 13.84 14.60 -16.45
C CYS A 90 15.09 14.02 -17.15
N ILE A 91 16.29 14.39 -16.71
CA ILE A 91 17.55 13.84 -17.22
C ILE A 91 17.64 12.33 -16.94
N VAL A 92 17.32 11.89 -15.73
CA VAL A 92 17.30 10.46 -15.39
C VAL A 92 16.06 9.71 -15.91
N GLY A 93 15.20 10.37 -16.70
CA GLY A 93 14.03 9.72 -17.31
C GLY A 93 12.92 9.31 -16.33
N ARG A 94 12.92 9.82 -15.10
CA ARG A 94 11.82 9.66 -14.12
C ARG A 94 10.59 10.46 -14.53
N ARG A 95 10.79 11.63 -15.14
CA ARG A 95 9.72 12.51 -15.63
C ARG A 95 9.95 12.85 -17.09
N ARG A 96 8.87 13.02 -17.85
CA ARG A 96 8.92 13.53 -19.22
C ARG A 96 8.76 15.04 -19.23
N LEU A 97 9.45 15.73 -20.13
CA LEU A 97 9.18 17.13 -20.44
C LEU A 97 7.82 17.27 -21.14
N ASN A 98 7.21 18.44 -21.00
CA ASN A 98 6.03 18.80 -21.78
C ASN A 98 6.43 19.17 -23.21
N GLU A 99 7.50 19.96 -23.36
CA GLU A 99 8.10 20.33 -24.64
C GLU A 99 9.63 20.38 -24.53
N GLY A 100 10.33 20.24 -25.66
CA GLY A 100 11.79 20.23 -25.74
C GLY A 100 12.41 18.85 -25.85
N GLU A 101 13.74 18.81 -25.85
CA GLU A 101 14.52 17.58 -25.98
C GLU A 101 15.59 17.45 -24.90
N ILE A 102 15.79 16.22 -24.40
CA ILE A 102 16.90 15.84 -23.53
C ILE A 102 17.66 14.70 -24.19
N TRP A 103 18.98 14.83 -24.21
CA TRP A 103 19.93 13.83 -24.66
C TRP A 103 20.90 13.53 -23.51
N VAL A 104 21.07 12.26 -23.18
CA VAL A 104 21.99 11.74 -22.15
C VAL A 104 22.88 10.70 -22.80
N LEU A 105 24.19 10.86 -22.69
CA LEU A 105 25.21 9.98 -23.26
C LEU A 105 24.99 9.63 -24.75
N GLY A 106 24.39 10.55 -25.51
CA GLY A 106 24.11 10.40 -26.95
C GLY A 106 22.74 9.83 -27.32
N GLY A 107 21.86 9.51 -26.36
CA GLY A 107 20.49 9.04 -26.61
C GLY A 107 19.42 9.80 -25.80
N LYS A 108 18.14 9.65 -26.13
CA LYS A 108 17.04 10.22 -25.33
C LYS A 108 16.77 9.33 -24.09
N PRO A 109 16.53 9.88 -22.89
CA PRO A 109 16.21 9.07 -21.71
C PRO A 109 15.11 8.03 -21.97
N GLY A 110 15.36 6.77 -21.59
CA GLY A 110 14.48 5.64 -21.87
C GLY A 110 14.78 4.89 -23.18
N THR A 111 15.71 5.37 -24.00
CA THR A 111 16.19 4.63 -25.19
C THR A 111 17.43 3.79 -24.84
N LYS A 112 17.71 2.72 -25.60
CA LYS A 112 18.89 1.87 -25.35
C LYS A 112 20.21 2.65 -25.39
N GLY A 113 20.27 3.74 -26.15
CA GLY A 113 21.48 4.58 -26.31
C GLY A 113 21.74 5.56 -25.16
N SER A 114 20.77 5.86 -24.29
CA SER A 114 20.92 6.93 -23.28
C SER A 114 21.64 6.53 -22.00
N GLY A 115 21.92 5.23 -21.81
CA GLY A 115 22.48 4.71 -20.55
C GLY A 115 21.54 4.78 -19.34
N VAL A 116 20.42 5.50 -19.45
CA VAL A 116 19.33 5.59 -18.47
C VAL A 116 18.02 5.11 -19.09
N PRO A 117 17.31 4.17 -18.45
CA PRO A 117 17.69 3.49 -17.21
C PRO A 117 18.82 2.46 -17.44
N GLY A 118 19.72 2.28 -16.47
CA GLY A 118 20.83 1.32 -16.57
C GLY A 118 22.08 1.67 -15.77
N LYS A 119 23.12 0.84 -15.92
CA LYS A 119 24.39 0.93 -15.16
C LYS A 119 25.33 2.08 -15.58
N ARG A 120 25.12 2.71 -16.74
CA ARG A 120 26.03 3.77 -17.21
C ARG A 120 25.89 5.07 -16.42
N VAL A 121 24.81 5.22 -15.65
CA VAL A 121 24.53 6.42 -14.86
C VAL A 121 24.38 6.06 -13.39
N GLY A 122 25.09 6.76 -12.52
CA GLY A 122 24.88 6.73 -11.07
C GLY A 122 24.00 7.89 -10.67
N TYR A 123 22.95 7.62 -9.89
CA TYR A 123 22.02 8.64 -9.43
C TYR A 123 21.86 8.59 -7.92
N MET A 124 22.08 9.74 -7.29
CA MET A 124 21.76 9.98 -5.89
C MET A 124 20.61 10.98 -5.81
N PRO A 125 19.40 10.55 -5.40
CA PRO A 125 18.28 11.45 -5.17
C PRO A 125 18.47 12.32 -3.92
N GLN A 126 17.68 13.39 -3.81
CA GLN A 126 17.66 14.28 -2.64
C GLN A 126 17.13 13.57 -1.38
N GLU A 127 16.12 12.72 -1.58
CA GLU A 127 15.64 11.76 -0.58
C GLU A 127 16.68 10.65 -0.37
N ILE A 128 16.77 10.09 0.83
CA ILE A 128 17.78 9.06 1.13
C ILE A 128 17.61 7.82 0.23
N ALA A 129 16.36 7.40 0.00
CA ALA A 129 15.99 6.24 -0.84
C ALA A 129 16.84 4.99 -0.53
N LEU A 130 16.84 4.57 0.74
CA LEU A 130 17.50 3.36 1.25
C LEU A 130 16.52 2.54 2.11
N TYR A 131 16.69 1.21 2.13
CA TYR A 131 15.90 0.31 2.98
C TYR A 131 16.40 0.37 4.43
N GLY A 132 15.54 0.84 5.35
CA GLY A 132 15.92 1.04 6.75
C GLY A 132 16.27 -0.26 7.48
N GLU A 133 15.64 -1.38 7.11
CA GLU A 133 15.84 -2.68 7.72
C GLU A 133 17.13 -3.38 7.25
N PHE A 134 17.85 -2.82 6.27
CA PHE A 134 19.07 -3.42 5.72
C PHE A 134 20.30 -2.90 6.45
N SER A 135 21.36 -3.69 6.47
CA SER A 135 22.70 -3.23 6.84
C SER A 135 23.34 -2.48 5.67
N ILE A 136 24.41 -1.73 5.94
CA ILE A 136 25.22 -1.09 4.89
C ILE A 136 25.68 -2.15 3.88
N LYS A 137 26.21 -3.28 4.34
CA LYS A 137 26.66 -4.38 3.47
C LYS A 137 25.55 -4.92 2.57
N GLU A 138 24.36 -5.17 3.11
CA GLU A 138 23.23 -5.71 2.34
C GLU A 138 22.67 -4.71 1.33
N THR A 139 22.62 -3.43 1.71
CA THR A 139 22.25 -2.33 0.82
C THR A 139 23.18 -2.32 -0.38
N MET A 140 24.49 -2.45 -0.11
CA MET A 140 25.53 -2.42 -1.12
C MET A 140 25.48 -3.66 -2.02
N MET A 141 25.25 -4.84 -1.45
CA MET A 141 25.02 -6.08 -2.22
C MET A 141 23.79 -5.98 -3.12
N TYR A 142 22.67 -5.47 -2.59
CA TYR A 142 21.43 -5.34 -3.35
C TYR A 142 21.60 -4.45 -4.59
N PHE A 143 22.11 -3.22 -4.42
CA PHE A 143 22.31 -2.32 -5.54
C PHE A 143 23.42 -2.81 -6.48
N GLY A 144 24.51 -3.39 -5.95
CA GLY A 144 25.55 -3.99 -6.76
C GLY A 144 25.03 -5.10 -7.68
N TRP A 145 24.17 -6.00 -7.18
CA TRP A 145 23.53 -7.02 -8.01
C TRP A 145 22.56 -6.45 -9.04
N ILE A 146 21.84 -5.36 -8.72
CA ILE A 146 20.98 -4.67 -9.70
C ILE A 146 21.81 -4.10 -10.86
N PHE A 147 23.00 -3.57 -10.56
CA PHE A 147 23.93 -3.07 -11.58
C PHE A 147 24.69 -4.19 -12.30
N GLY A 148 24.53 -5.44 -11.87
CA GLY A 148 25.14 -6.63 -12.49
C GLY A 148 26.58 -6.90 -12.05
N MET A 149 27.00 -6.38 -10.89
CA MET A 149 28.33 -6.60 -10.33
C MET A 149 28.44 -7.97 -9.65
N HIS A 150 29.64 -8.53 -9.65
CA HIS A 150 29.93 -9.77 -8.93
C HIS A 150 30.14 -9.51 -7.43
N THR A 151 29.78 -10.47 -6.58
CA THR A 151 29.86 -10.31 -5.11
C THR A 151 31.28 -10.00 -4.60
N SER A 152 32.33 -10.50 -5.27
CA SER A 152 33.73 -10.18 -4.94
C SER A 152 34.04 -8.70 -5.18
N GLU A 153 33.69 -8.19 -6.36
CA GLU A 153 33.85 -6.78 -6.75
C GLU A 153 33.07 -5.84 -5.83
N ILE A 154 31.85 -6.22 -5.45
CA ILE A 154 31.04 -5.45 -4.49
C ILE A 154 31.75 -5.34 -3.14
N ASN A 155 32.34 -6.43 -2.64
CA ASN A 155 33.02 -6.41 -1.34
C ASN A 155 34.29 -5.54 -1.39
N GLU A 156 35.04 -5.57 -2.48
CA GLU A 156 36.22 -4.73 -2.68
C GLU A 156 35.83 -3.23 -2.72
N ARG A 157 34.86 -2.89 -3.57
CA ARG A 157 34.31 -1.52 -3.66
C ARG A 157 33.71 -1.07 -2.33
N LEU A 158 33.06 -1.96 -1.59
CA LEU A 158 32.53 -1.67 -0.25
C LEU A 158 33.66 -1.24 0.71
N GLN A 159 34.76 -1.97 0.79
CA GLN A 159 35.87 -1.60 1.68
C GLN A 159 36.47 -0.23 1.33
N PHE A 160 36.66 0.04 0.03
CA PHE A 160 37.09 1.35 -0.43
C PHE A 160 36.12 2.47 0.02
N LEU A 161 34.81 2.29 -0.23
CA LEU A 161 33.80 3.30 0.09
C LEU A 161 33.60 3.50 1.58
N LEU A 162 33.75 2.45 2.40
CA LEU A 162 33.68 2.57 3.87
C LEU A 162 34.78 3.50 4.40
N ASN A 163 36.01 3.31 3.93
CA ASN A 163 37.16 4.12 4.34
C ASN A 163 37.07 5.55 3.77
N PHE A 164 36.70 5.68 2.50
CA PHE A 164 36.64 6.98 1.82
C PHE A 164 35.56 7.91 2.38
N LEU A 165 34.38 7.38 2.70
CA LEU A 165 33.23 8.16 3.18
C LEU A 165 33.06 8.15 4.70
N ASP A 166 34.06 7.62 5.44
CA ASP A 166 34.02 7.48 6.89
C ASP A 166 32.68 6.88 7.36
N LEU A 167 32.35 5.71 6.80
CA LEU A 167 31.11 5.00 7.12
C LEU A 167 31.32 4.12 8.35
N PRO A 168 30.29 3.97 9.21
CA PRO A 168 30.38 3.06 10.33
C PRO A 168 30.45 1.60 9.85
N SER A 169 30.56 0.67 10.81
CA SER A 169 30.70 -0.75 10.51
C SER A 169 29.67 -1.27 9.49
N GLN A 170 30.14 -2.08 8.55
CA GLN A 170 29.34 -2.60 7.43
C GLN A 170 28.06 -3.38 7.85
N ASN A 171 28.02 -3.89 9.09
CA ASN A 171 26.89 -4.65 9.63
C ASN A 171 25.82 -3.77 10.31
N ARG A 172 26.07 -2.46 10.46
CA ARG A 172 25.11 -1.54 11.10
C ARG A 172 23.90 -1.33 10.19
N LEU A 173 22.70 -1.34 10.78
CA LEU A 173 21.43 -1.12 10.09
C LEU A 173 21.26 0.34 9.67
N VAL A 174 20.71 0.58 8.48
CA VAL A 174 20.47 1.91 7.91
C VAL A 174 19.56 2.75 8.80
N LYS A 175 18.51 2.16 9.41
CA LYS A 175 17.62 2.86 10.34
C LYS A 175 18.30 3.39 11.61
N ASN A 176 19.47 2.84 11.98
CA ASN A 176 20.24 3.22 13.17
C ASN A 176 21.38 4.22 12.85
N LEU A 177 21.43 4.73 11.62
CA LEU A 177 22.41 5.71 11.16
C LEU A 177 21.87 7.13 11.35
N SER A 178 22.76 8.11 11.57
CA SER A 178 22.37 9.53 11.52
C SER A 178 21.98 9.93 10.08
N GLY A 179 21.19 10.99 9.91
CA GLY A 179 20.79 11.45 8.58
C GLY A 179 21.98 11.76 7.65
N GLY A 180 23.07 12.31 8.20
CA GLY A 180 24.34 12.50 7.48
C GLY A 180 24.97 11.18 7.04
N GLN A 181 25.05 10.18 7.94
CA GLN A 181 25.56 8.85 7.60
C GLN A 181 24.70 8.15 6.54
N GLN A 182 23.37 8.25 6.62
CA GLN A 182 22.46 7.71 5.61
C GLN A 182 22.69 8.36 4.24
N ARG A 183 22.92 9.69 4.22
CA ARG A 183 23.26 10.42 2.99
C ARG A 183 24.58 9.94 2.40
N ARG A 184 25.60 9.71 3.23
CA ARG A 184 26.89 9.13 2.79
C ARG A 184 26.74 7.70 2.24
N VAL A 185 25.91 6.86 2.85
CA VAL A 185 25.58 5.52 2.30
C VAL A 185 24.85 5.65 0.96
N SER A 186 23.92 6.58 0.82
CA SER A 186 23.22 6.82 -0.45
C SER A 186 24.18 7.28 -1.54
N PHE A 187 25.16 8.13 -1.19
CA PHE A 187 26.22 8.56 -2.09
C PHE A 187 27.14 7.39 -2.51
N ALA A 188 27.56 6.56 -1.55
CA ALA A 188 28.38 5.38 -1.80
C ALA A 188 27.71 4.41 -2.81
N VAL A 189 26.40 4.19 -2.69
CA VAL A 189 25.65 3.38 -3.66
C VAL A 189 25.70 3.95 -5.07
N ALA A 190 25.68 5.28 -5.24
CA ALA A 190 25.76 5.91 -6.56
C ALA A 190 27.17 5.80 -7.20
N LEU A 191 28.21 5.63 -6.38
CA LEU A 191 29.60 5.47 -6.82
C LEU A 191 30.01 4.01 -7.05
N MET A 192 29.24 3.05 -6.54
CA MET A 192 29.63 1.64 -6.44
C MET A 192 30.04 1.00 -7.77
N HIS A 193 29.20 1.18 -8.80
CA HIS A 193 29.33 0.51 -10.09
C HIS A 193 30.10 1.31 -11.13
N ASP A 194 30.83 2.35 -10.69
CA ASP A 194 31.75 3.14 -11.49
C ASP A 194 31.16 3.76 -12.79
N PRO A 195 30.07 4.55 -12.69
CA PRO A 195 29.34 5.05 -13.86
C PRO A 195 30.13 6.07 -14.70
N GLU A 196 29.79 6.13 -15.99
CA GLU A 196 30.26 7.18 -16.93
C GLU A 196 29.69 8.56 -16.58
N LEU A 197 28.44 8.62 -16.11
CA LEU A 197 27.77 9.85 -15.69
C LEU A 197 27.24 9.72 -14.27
N LEU A 198 27.68 10.59 -13.38
CA LEU A 198 27.24 10.65 -12.00
C LEU A 198 26.34 11.87 -11.79
N ILE A 199 25.13 11.68 -11.30
CA ILE A 199 24.16 12.74 -11.01
C ILE A 199 23.88 12.72 -9.51
N LEU A 200 24.29 13.78 -8.83
CA LEU A 200 24.24 13.91 -7.38
C LEU A 200 23.34 15.06 -6.98
N ASP A 201 22.21 14.76 -6.32
CA ASP A 201 21.34 15.78 -5.78
C ASP A 201 21.71 16.07 -4.32
N GLU A 202 22.40 17.19 -4.07
CA GLU A 202 22.79 17.67 -2.74
C GLU A 202 23.60 16.65 -1.88
N PRO A 203 24.71 16.10 -2.39
CA PRO A 203 25.44 15.02 -1.71
C PRO A 203 26.17 15.47 -0.43
N THR A 204 26.50 16.76 -0.30
CA THR A 204 27.34 17.31 0.79
C THR A 204 26.56 17.90 1.97
N VAL A 205 25.21 17.90 1.90
CA VAL A 205 24.35 18.45 2.97
C VAL A 205 24.51 17.65 4.26
N GLY A 206 24.80 18.33 5.37
CA GLY A 206 24.99 17.68 6.68
C GLY A 206 26.29 16.86 6.80
N VAL A 207 27.24 17.04 5.87
CA VAL A 207 28.59 16.47 5.93
C VAL A 207 29.56 17.50 6.50
N ASP A 208 30.51 17.07 7.32
CA ASP A 208 31.55 17.93 7.87
C ASP A 208 32.44 18.56 6.77
N PRO A 209 33.05 19.73 7.00
CA PRO A 209 33.83 20.44 5.98
C PRO A 209 35.03 19.65 5.43
N LEU A 210 35.70 18.85 6.27
CA LEU A 210 36.90 18.10 5.88
C LEU A 210 36.55 16.96 4.92
N LEU A 211 35.54 16.16 5.27
CA LEU A 211 35.06 15.06 4.45
C LEU A 211 34.46 15.59 3.15
N ARG A 212 33.76 16.73 3.20
CA ARG A 212 33.27 17.41 2.01
C ARG A 212 34.40 17.80 1.05
N GLN A 213 35.50 18.36 1.56
CA GLN A 213 36.66 18.66 0.73
C GLN A 213 37.27 17.38 0.13
N SER A 214 37.35 16.30 0.92
CA SER A 214 37.78 14.98 0.43
C SER A 214 36.88 14.46 -0.70
N ILE A 215 35.55 14.59 -0.56
CA ILE A 215 34.57 14.22 -1.58
C ILE A 215 34.80 15.01 -2.88
N TRP A 216 34.94 16.33 -2.79
CA TRP A 216 35.20 17.17 -3.95
C TRP A 216 36.53 16.84 -4.63
N ASN A 217 37.61 16.65 -3.85
CA ASN A 217 38.91 16.24 -4.37
C ASN A 217 38.81 14.91 -5.14
N HIS A 218 38.07 13.93 -4.62
CA HIS A 218 37.84 12.67 -5.31
C HIS A 218 37.00 12.85 -6.59
N LEU A 219 35.94 13.67 -6.57
CA LEU A 219 35.15 13.97 -7.78
C LEU A 219 36.01 14.63 -8.87
N VAL A 220 36.92 15.54 -8.48
CA VAL A 220 37.89 16.14 -9.40
C VAL A 220 38.87 15.08 -9.91
N GLN A 221 39.36 14.19 -9.05
CA GLN A 221 40.28 13.13 -9.46
C GLN A 221 39.67 12.17 -10.48
N ILE A 222 38.42 11.70 -10.26
CA ILE A 222 37.78 10.74 -11.19
C ILE A 222 37.39 11.36 -12.53
N THR A 223 37.31 12.70 -12.62
CA THR A 223 36.98 13.42 -13.86
C THR A 223 38.23 13.76 -14.68
N LYS A 224 39.43 13.79 -14.07
CA LYS A 224 40.71 14.10 -14.76
C LYS A 224 41.01 13.19 -15.95
N ASP A 225 40.65 11.91 -15.87
CA ASP A 225 40.88 10.94 -16.94
C ASP A 225 39.93 11.15 -18.13
N GLY A 226 38.98 12.09 -18.06
CA GLY A 226 38.03 12.42 -19.11
C GLY A 226 36.90 11.39 -19.32
N ASN A 227 36.99 10.24 -18.67
CA ASN A 227 36.05 9.13 -18.84
C ASN A 227 34.75 9.27 -18.04
N LYS A 228 34.73 10.14 -17.02
CA LYS A 228 33.58 10.32 -16.12
C LYS A 228 33.11 11.78 -16.13
N THR A 229 31.81 11.96 -16.11
CA THR A 229 31.16 13.26 -15.96
C THR A 229 30.36 13.30 -14.67
N VAL A 230 30.40 14.44 -13.97
CA VAL A 230 29.64 14.62 -12.72
C VAL A 230 28.71 15.82 -12.87
N ILE A 231 27.44 15.64 -12.53
CA ILE A 231 26.47 16.71 -12.34
C ILE A 231 26.14 16.74 -10.85
N ILE A 232 26.37 17.88 -10.21
CA ILE A 232 26.14 18.04 -8.78
C ILE A 232 25.24 19.25 -8.54
N THR A 233 24.20 19.10 -7.73
CA THR A 233 23.49 20.23 -7.13
C THR A 233 24.01 20.45 -5.71
N THR A 234 24.15 21.71 -5.32
CA THR A 234 24.50 22.06 -3.95
C THR A 234 23.79 23.35 -3.55
N HIS A 235 23.46 23.44 -2.26
CA HIS A 235 22.96 24.67 -1.66
C HIS A 235 24.10 25.59 -1.20
N TYR A 236 25.32 25.06 -1.06
CA TYR A 236 26.51 25.83 -0.72
C TYR A 236 27.17 26.31 -2.02
N ILE A 237 26.82 27.51 -2.45
CA ILE A 237 27.21 28.07 -3.75
C ILE A 237 28.74 28.08 -3.94
N GLU A 238 29.50 28.40 -2.88
CA GLU A 238 30.96 28.43 -2.94
C GLU A 238 31.62 27.05 -3.17
N GLU A 239 30.96 25.93 -2.84
CA GLU A 239 31.51 24.59 -3.12
C GLU A 239 31.68 24.35 -4.62
N ALA A 240 30.78 24.93 -5.43
CA ALA A 240 30.82 24.78 -6.88
C ALA A 240 31.96 25.57 -7.54
N ARG A 241 32.78 26.30 -6.78
CA ARG A 241 34.01 26.94 -7.28
C ARG A 241 35.01 25.93 -7.84
N GLN A 242 34.98 24.69 -7.35
CA GLN A 242 35.81 23.59 -7.83
C GLN A 242 35.24 22.91 -9.10
N ALA A 243 34.03 23.28 -9.54
CA ALA A 243 33.43 22.76 -10.75
C ALA A 243 34.06 23.39 -12.00
N HIS A 244 34.04 22.66 -13.11
CA HIS A 244 34.55 23.15 -14.39
C HIS A 244 33.58 24.16 -15.01
N THR A 245 32.28 23.89 -14.86
CA THR A 245 31.18 24.73 -15.36
C THR A 245 30.09 24.80 -14.29
N ILE A 246 29.50 25.98 -14.12
CA ILE A 246 28.36 26.18 -13.23
C ILE A 246 27.16 26.73 -13.98
N GLY A 247 25.99 26.17 -13.69
CA GLY A 247 24.70 26.66 -14.16
C GLY A 247 23.95 27.32 -13.01
N LEU A 248 23.68 28.62 -13.10
CA LEU A 248 22.94 29.37 -12.10
C LEU A 248 21.46 29.44 -12.48
N MET A 249 20.56 28.85 -11.69
CA MET A 249 19.15 28.68 -12.04
C MET A 249 18.21 29.46 -11.10
N ARG A 250 17.23 30.16 -11.66
CA ARG A 250 16.16 30.85 -10.92
C ARG A 250 14.85 30.88 -11.72
N SER A 251 13.73 30.61 -11.03
CA SER A 251 12.38 30.62 -11.60
C SER A 251 12.24 29.82 -12.91
N GLY A 252 12.81 28.60 -12.95
CA GLY A 252 12.72 27.73 -14.11
C GLY A 252 13.62 28.09 -15.31
N LYS A 253 14.50 29.10 -15.16
CA LYS A 253 15.41 29.58 -16.21
C LYS A 253 16.87 29.53 -15.74
N LEU A 254 17.78 29.35 -16.69
CA LEU A 254 19.22 29.47 -16.45
C LEU A 254 19.63 30.95 -16.63
N LEU A 255 20.26 31.53 -15.62
CA LEU A 255 20.73 32.91 -15.59
C LEU A 255 22.09 33.07 -16.26
N ALA A 256 22.97 32.09 -16.03
CA ALA A 256 24.31 32.02 -16.59
C ALA A 256 24.78 30.56 -16.60
N GLU A 257 25.59 30.20 -17.58
CA GLU A 257 26.22 28.89 -17.75
C GLU A 257 27.65 29.09 -18.22
N GLU A 258 28.61 29.11 -17.30
CA GLU A 258 30.02 29.36 -17.62
C GLU A 258 30.94 28.79 -16.54
N SER A 259 32.27 28.84 -16.76
CA SER A 259 33.22 28.48 -15.70
C SER A 259 33.18 29.47 -14.52
N PRO A 260 33.40 29.01 -13.26
CA PRO A 260 33.41 29.89 -12.09
C PRO A 260 34.36 31.08 -12.20
N HIS A 261 35.56 30.86 -12.74
CA HIS A 261 36.58 31.90 -12.90
C HIS A 261 36.16 33.00 -13.88
N VAL A 262 35.50 32.62 -14.98
CA VAL A 262 34.98 33.56 -15.98
C VAL A 262 33.81 34.37 -15.41
N LEU A 263 32.92 33.74 -14.64
CA LEU A 263 31.82 34.47 -14.00
C LEU A 263 32.30 35.49 -12.95
N LEU A 264 33.30 35.13 -12.15
CA LEU A 264 33.89 36.06 -11.18
C LEU A 264 34.57 37.26 -11.87
N SER A 265 35.25 37.04 -13.01
CA SER A 265 35.92 38.11 -13.76
C SER A 265 34.93 39.01 -14.49
N ILE A 266 33.91 38.45 -15.15
CA ILE A 266 32.88 39.21 -15.89
C ILE A 266 32.11 40.16 -14.94
N TYR A 267 31.75 39.68 -13.74
CA TYR A 267 30.94 40.45 -12.80
C TYR A 267 31.75 41.21 -11.74
N ASN A 268 33.08 41.07 -11.76
CA ASN A 268 34.04 41.65 -10.81
C ASN A 268 33.60 41.44 -9.35
N CYS A 269 33.54 40.18 -8.93
CA CYS A 269 33.09 39.73 -7.62
C CYS A 269 34.13 38.80 -6.97
N GLN A 270 34.14 38.74 -5.63
CA GLN A 270 35.06 37.87 -4.88
C GLN A 270 34.47 36.48 -4.59
N SER A 271 33.14 36.40 -4.55
CA SER A 271 32.37 35.16 -4.31
C SER A 271 31.34 34.91 -5.42
N LEU A 272 31.02 33.64 -5.65
CA LEU A 272 29.96 33.19 -6.55
C LEU A 272 28.58 33.58 -6.02
N GLU A 273 28.43 33.71 -4.70
CA GLU A 273 27.20 34.20 -4.06
C GLU A 273 26.85 35.63 -4.49
N GLU A 274 27.85 36.53 -4.55
CA GLU A 274 27.65 37.90 -5.05
C GLU A 274 27.26 37.93 -6.53
N VAL A 275 27.88 37.07 -7.35
CA VAL A 275 27.54 36.92 -8.77
C VAL A 275 26.08 36.48 -8.91
N PHE A 276 25.67 35.47 -8.15
CA PHE A 276 24.29 34.98 -8.15
C PHE A 276 23.30 36.07 -7.71
N LEU A 277 23.65 36.88 -6.71
CA LEU A 277 22.84 38.00 -6.25
C LEU A 277 22.70 39.10 -7.32
N LYS A 278 23.80 39.49 -7.98
CA LYS A 278 23.78 40.49 -9.07
C LYS A 278 22.91 40.01 -10.24
N LEU A 279 23.09 38.77 -10.68
CA LEU A 279 22.27 38.16 -11.74
C LEU A 279 20.79 38.09 -11.35
N SER A 280 20.52 37.72 -10.10
CA SER A 280 19.18 37.66 -9.54
C SER A 280 18.49 39.03 -9.54
N ARG A 281 19.19 40.10 -9.16
CA ARG A 281 18.66 41.48 -9.18
C ARG A 281 18.35 41.95 -10.61
N LYS A 282 19.25 41.69 -11.56
CA LYS A 282 19.03 42.02 -12.99
C LYS A 282 17.77 41.36 -13.55
N GLN A 283 17.53 40.09 -13.21
CA GLN A 283 16.31 39.39 -13.64
C GLN A 283 15.05 39.99 -13.00
N GLY A 284 15.11 40.37 -11.71
CA GLY A 284 13.98 41.02 -11.02
C GLY A 284 13.61 42.36 -11.64
N GLN A 285 14.61 43.16 -12.01
CA GLN A 285 14.42 44.46 -12.67
C GLN A 285 13.85 44.32 -14.08
N ALA A 286 14.32 43.35 -14.87
CA ALA A 286 13.78 43.08 -16.21
C ALA A 286 12.31 42.63 -16.22
N ASN A 287 11.84 42.00 -15.14
CA ASN A 287 10.42 41.65 -14.98
C ASN A 287 9.57 42.83 -14.45
N GLY A 288 10.17 43.76 -13.70
CA GLY A 288 9.49 44.97 -13.20
C GLY A 288 9.26 46.03 -14.28
N SER A 289 10.22 46.21 -15.20
CA SER A 289 10.12 47.18 -16.30
C SER A 289 9.01 46.86 -17.32
N ASN A 290 8.57 45.59 -17.41
CA ASN A 290 7.43 45.22 -18.25
C ASN A 290 6.06 45.55 -17.61
N ASN A 291 6.00 45.78 -16.30
CA ASN A 291 4.77 46.22 -15.63
C ASN A 291 4.70 47.75 -15.46
N GLU A 292 5.83 48.45 -15.39
CA GLU A 292 5.85 49.93 -15.34
C GLU A 292 5.57 50.59 -16.70
N ALA A 293 5.83 49.90 -17.82
CA ALA A 293 5.50 50.42 -19.16
C ALA A 293 4.00 50.39 -19.50
N ASN A 294 3.15 49.77 -18.67
CA ASN A 294 1.68 49.74 -18.83
C ASN A 294 0.92 50.59 -17.81
N ILE A 295 1.61 51.38 -16.98
CA ILE A 295 1.01 52.29 -15.97
C ILE A 295 1.31 53.75 -16.34
N SER A 296 1.15 54.13 -17.61
CA SER A 296 1.26 55.53 -18.03
C SER A 296 0.11 56.04 -18.90
N ASN A 297 -0.93 55.25 -19.13
CA ASN A 297 -2.19 55.74 -19.70
C ASN A 297 -3.35 55.07 -18.96
N ASN A 298 -4.22 55.90 -18.36
CA ASN A 298 -5.46 55.57 -17.65
C ASN A 298 -5.32 55.42 -16.13
N ILE A 299 -5.30 56.54 -15.40
CA ILE A 299 -6.17 56.72 -14.23
C ILE A 299 -6.56 58.20 -14.18
N SER A 300 -7.82 58.45 -14.55
CA SER A 300 -8.60 59.62 -14.19
C SER A 300 -8.99 59.55 -12.71
N LEU A 301 -9.00 60.72 -12.07
CA LEU A 301 -9.38 60.98 -10.68
C LEU A 301 -10.72 60.34 -10.25
N ALA A 302 -10.65 59.46 -9.26
CA ALA A 302 -11.59 59.19 -8.15
C ALA A 302 -11.12 57.86 -7.52
N THR A 303 -10.65 57.74 -6.28
CA THR A 303 -11.23 58.20 -5.01
C THR A 303 -10.12 58.16 -3.96
N ILE A 304 -10.00 59.23 -3.19
CA ILE A 304 -9.12 59.34 -2.03
C ILE A 304 -9.66 58.43 -0.92
N ASN A 305 -8.85 57.48 -0.44
CA ASN A 305 -8.99 56.93 0.91
C ASN A 305 -7.59 56.62 1.46
N TRP A 306 -7.11 57.50 2.36
CA TRP A 306 -5.90 57.32 3.14
C TRP A 306 -6.13 56.30 4.26
N GLY A 307 -5.26 55.28 4.34
CA GLY A 307 -5.21 54.38 5.50
C GLY A 307 -4.34 53.15 5.30
N LYS A 308 -3.09 53.22 5.76
CA LYS A 308 -2.06 52.16 5.89
C LYS A 308 -2.56 50.72 6.11
N LYS A 309 -2.00 49.76 5.35
CA LYS A 309 -1.03 48.72 5.81
C LYS A 309 -0.75 47.74 4.65
N ASP A 310 0.49 47.74 4.14
CA ASP A 310 0.97 46.68 3.27
C ASP A 310 1.23 45.41 4.08
N SER A 311 0.51 44.35 3.75
CA SER A 311 0.74 43.01 4.27
C SER A 311 1.87 42.34 3.49
N VAL A 312 3.04 42.27 4.12
CA VAL A 312 4.09 41.32 3.79
C VAL A 312 3.54 39.91 4.03
N TYR A 313 3.51 39.07 3.00
CA TYR A 313 3.22 37.64 3.16
C TYR A 313 4.39 36.98 3.89
N VAL A 314 4.26 36.88 5.20
CA VAL A 314 5.00 35.97 6.06
C VAL A 314 4.38 34.58 5.88
N THR A 315 5.17 33.60 5.47
CA THR A 315 4.82 32.18 5.61
C THR A 315 5.14 31.74 7.03
N GLU A 316 4.16 31.83 7.93
CA GLU A 316 4.01 30.97 9.12
C GLU A 316 3.52 29.60 8.62
N GLU A 317 3.91 28.41 9.08
CA GLU A 317 4.64 27.93 10.25
C GLU A 317 5.20 26.54 9.89
N SER A 318 6.43 26.24 10.29
CA SER A 318 6.85 24.86 10.60
C SER A 318 7.41 24.91 12.01
N GLY A 319 6.58 24.55 12.98
CA GLY A 319 6.95 24.48 14.38
C GLY A 319 8.00 23.39 14.61
N VAL A 320 9.15 23.77 15.14
CA VAL A 320 9.95 22.92 16.02
C VAL A 320 10.40 23.80 17.18
N VAL A 321 9.89 23.42 18.36
CA VAL A 321 10.16 24.01 19.66
C VAL A 321 11.66 23.98 19.95
N GLY A 322 12.18 25.14 20.38
CA GLY A 322 13.57 25.30 20.77
C GLY A 322 13.95 24.43 21.98
N LEU A 323 15.18 23.93 21.96
CA LEU A 323 15.85 23.44 23.16
C LEU A 323 17.19 24.17 23.29
N ASN A 324 17.40 24.61 24.54
CA ASN A 324 18.38 25.58 24.97
C ASN A 324 19.84 25.18 24.71
N PHE A 325 20.61 26.19 24.32
CA PHE A 325 22.07 26.22 24.36
C PHE A 325 22.54 26.06 25.82
N HIS A 326 23.25 24.97 26.12
CA HIS A 326 24.08 24.89 27.31
C HIS A 326 25.55 24.87 26.89
N GLN A 327 26.20 25.99 27.20
CA GLN A 327 27.63 26.23 27.13
C GLN A 327 28.29 25.53 28.33
N SER A 328 29.28 24.65 28.12
CA SER A 328 30.46 24.54 29.00
C SER A 328 31.49 23.50 28.57
N LYS A 329 32.75 23.96 28.68
CA LYS A 329 34.02 23.26 28.91
C LYS A 329 34.68 22.50 27.76
N GLU A 330 35.56 23.27 27.10
CA GLU A 330 36.87 22.82 26.63
C GLU A 330 37.64 22.07 27.73
N VAL A 331 38.27 20.96 27.35
CA VAL A 331 39.39 20.37 28.07
C VAL A 331 40.58 20.36 27.10
N LEU A 332 41.54 21.24 27.41
CA LEU A 332 42.89 21.25 26.86
C LEU A 332 43.66 20.03 27.39
N ILE A 333 44.30 19.28 26.50
CA ILE A 333 45.50 18.50 26.82
C ILE A 333 46.56 18.88 25.78
N THR A 334 47.63 19.48 26.27
CA THR A 334 48.87 19.83 25.57
C THR A 334 49.82 18.62 25.46
N ASP A 335 50.42 18.51 24.27
CA ASP A 335 51.75 18.01 23.88
C ASP A 335 52.44 16.84 24.58
N ALA A 336 52.92 15.88 23.77
CA ALA A 336 54.35 15.53 23.70
C ALA A 336 54.69 14.59 22.51
N ASN A 337 55.70 15.00 21.75
CA ASN A 337 56.75 14.19 21.11
C ASN A 337 56.46 13.26 19.90
N GLY A 338 56.82 13.77 18.71
CA GLY A 338 57.96 13.27 17.91
C GLY A 338 57.84 11.93 17.18
N HIS A 339 57.81 11.96 15.84
CA HIS A 339 58.93 11.52 15.00
C HIS A 339 58.65 11.81 13.51
N VAL A 340 59.64 12.36 12.85
CA VAL A 340 59.76 12.47 11.38
C VAL A 340 60.33 11.15 10.88
N ASP A 341 59.79 10.61 9.80
CA ASP A 341 60.56 9.75 8.89
C ASP A 341 60.19 9.97 7.43
N VAL A 342 61.25 10.14 6.65
CA VAL A 342 61.31 10.34 5.20
C VAL A 342 61.50 8.98 4.54
N GLY A 343 60.77 8.69 3.46
CA GLY A 343 60.95 7.48 2.66
C GLY A 343 60.69 7.73 1.18
N LEU A 344 61.76 7.95 0.42
CA LEU A 344 61.84 7.97 -1.05
C LEU A 344 61.94 6.55 -1.63
N ASN A 345 61.44 6.42 -2.88
CA ASN A 345 61.58 5.37 -3.91
C ASN A 345 60.20 4.76 -4.26
N GLY A 346 59.68 4.81 -5.49
CA GLY A 346 60.33 4.88 -6.80
C GLY A 346 60.06 3.57 -7.54
N LYS A 347 59.15 3.60 -8.53
CA LYS A 347 59.23 2.81 -9.78
C LYS A 347 58.08 3.17 -10.74
N ALA A 348 58.49 3.37 -11.99
CA ALA A 348 57.70 3.77 -13.14
C ALA A 348 57.43 2.59 -14.10
N ALA A 349 56.63 2.87 -15.13
CA ALA A 349 56.25 2.07 -16.32
C ALA A 349 55.01 1.17 -16.11
N THR A 350 54.01 1.10 -17.01
CA THR A 350 54.06 1.20 -18.48
C THR A 350 52.70 1.62 -19.08
N LYS A 351 52.74 2.37 -20.19
CA LYS A 351 51.60 2.63 -21.10
C LYS A 351 51.38 1.43 -22.04
N SER A 352 50.13 1.10 -22.31
CA SER A 352 49.63 0.45 -23.55
C SER A 352 48.13 0.80 -23.68
N GLU A 353 47.79 1.81 -24.48
CA GLU A 353 47.23 1.69 -25.83
C GLU A 353 45.70 1.53 -25.92
N MET A 354 45.18 2.32 -26.84
CA MET A 354 43.82 2.77 -27.11
C MET A 354 42.88 1.68 -27.68
N SER A 355 41.59 1.86 -27.38
CA SER A 355 40.40 1.56 -28.21
C SER A 355 40.10 0.11 -28.62
N GLN A 356 39.02 -0.44 -28.03
CA GLN A 356 38.03 -1.20 -28.79
C GLN A 356 36.63 -0.97 -28.19
N VAL A 357 35.80 -0.23 -28.93
CA VAL A 357 34.37 -0.05 -28.67
C VAL A 357 33.67 -1.32 -29.15
N CYS A 358 33.13 -2.11 -28.22
CA CYS A 358 32.31 -3.27 -28.56
C CYS A 358 30.86 -2.81 -28.79
N ASP A 359 30.54 -2.48 -30.05
CA ASP A 359 29.16 -2.48 -30.57
C ASP A 359 28.84 -3.91 -31.03
N ASP A 360 28.48 -4.80 -30.11
CA ASP A 360 27.58 -5.94 -30.39
C ASP A 360 27.26 -6.72 -29.11
N CYS A 361 26.08 -6.48 -28.52
CA CYS A 361 25.60 -7.26 -27.37
C CYS A 361 24.07 -7.37 -27.37
N THR A 362 23.52 -8.16 -28.29
CA THR A 362 22.13 -8.66 -28.20
C THR A 362 21.99 -9.76 -27.13
N ASP A 363 23.08 -10.45 -26.77
CA ASP A 363 23.07 -11.57 -25.80
C ASP A 363 23.25 -11.17 -24.32
N CYS A 364 23.72 -9.95 -24.02
CA CYS A 364 23.86 -9.50 -22.62
C CYS A 364 22.52 -9.15 -21.95
N SER A 365 21.42 -9.11 -22.72
CA SER A 365 20.10 -8.78 -22.19
C SER A 365 19.44 -9.91 -21.40
N GLN A 366 19.79 -11.19 -21.63
CA GLN A 366 19.12 -12.32 -20.97
C GLN A 366 19.69 -12.64 -19.58
N TRP A 367 21.02 -12.57 -19.40
CA TRP A 367 21.64 -12.85 -18.09
C TRP A 367 21.42 -11.74 -17.06
N THR A 368 21.24 -10.49 -17.49
CA THR A 368 21.06 -9.36 -16.57
C THR A 368 19.66 -9.31 -15.93
N THR A 369 18.62 -9.86 -16.58
CA THR A 369 17.26 -9.92 -16.03
C THR A 369 17.18 -10.87 -14.83
N MET A 370 17.87 -12.02 -14.88
CA MET A 370 17.82 -13.00 -13.79
C MET A 370 18.53 -12.51 -12.52
N GLY A 371 19.71 -11.88 -12.68
CA GLY A 371 20.43 -11.29 -11.54
C GLY A 371 19.61 -10.22 -10.81
N LYS A 372 18.97 -9.32 -11.56
CA LYS A 372 18.07 -8.30 -11.01
C LYS A 372 16.87 -8.90 -10.29
N MET A 373 16.22 -9.88 -10.91
CA MET A 373 15.06 -10.55 -10.31
C MET A 373 15.44 -11.23 -9.00
N ARG A 374 16.57 -11.95 -8.98
CA ARG A 374 17.09 -12.57 -7.76
C ARG A 374 17.36 -11.54 -6.67
N ALA A 375 17.96 -10.38 -7.01
CA ALA A 375 18.20 -9.30 -6.05
C ALA A 375 16.89 -8.74 -5.46
N LEU A 376 15.87 -8.53 -6.28
CA LEU A 376 14.54 -8.06 -5.84
C LEU A 376 13.85 -9.06 -4.92
N LEU A 377 13.87 -10.36 -5.28
CA LEU A 377 13.29 -11.41 -4.45
C LEU A 377 14.02 -11.53 -3.11
N GLN A 378 15.36 -11.58 -3.14
CA GLN A 378 16.17 -11.64 -1.93
C GLN A 378 15.92 -10.44 -1.03
N LYS A 379 15.77 -9.24 -1.60
CA LYS A 379 15.39 -8.04 -0.86
C LYS A 379 14.06 -8.23 -0.14
N ASN A 380 13.01 -8.64 -0.86
CA ASN A 380 11.66 -8.79 -0.28
C ASN A 380 11.64 -9.86 0.83
N PHE A 381 12.28 -11.02 0.61
CA PHE A 381 12.38 -12.07 1.63
C PHE A 381 13.18 -11.65 2.86
N LEU A 382 14.29 -10.92 2.67
CA LEU A 382 15.10 -10.42 3.78
C LEU A 382 14.32 -9.42 4.63
N ARG A 383 13.56 -8.52 3.99
CA ARG A 383 12.68 -7.57 4.68
C ARG A 383 11.61 -8.30 5.48
N MET A 384 11.00 -9.32 4.89
CA MET A 384 10.02 -10.18 5.55
C MET A 384 10.60 -10.86 6.78
N TRP A 385 11.78 -11.47 6.66
CA TRP A 385 12.44 -12.20 7.74
C TRP A 385 12.90 -11.31 8.89
N ARG A 386 13.30 -10.06 8.63
CA ARG A 386 13.74 -9.14 9.70
C ARG A 386 12.59 -8.53 10.49
N ASN A 387 11.40 -8.46 9.89
CA ASN A 387 10.20 -7.96 10.55
C ASN A 387 9.38 -9.12 11.15
N VAL A 388 10.03 -10.00 11.94
CA VAL A 388 9.43 -11.21 12.53
C VAL A 388 8.15 -10.90 13.31
N GLY A 389 8.13 -9.82 14.11
CA GLY A 389 6.95 -9.46 14.90
C GLY A 389 5.72 -9.16 14.02
N VAL A 390 5.91 -8.43 12.92
CA VAL A 390 4.85 -8.13 11.96
C VAL A 390 4.43 -9.41 11.23
N MET A 391 5.38 -10.26 10.83
CA MET A 391 5.08 -11.53 10.17
C MET A 391 4.32 -12.51 11.07
N LEU A 392 4.70 -12.62 12.34
CA LEU A 392 3.99 -13.45 13.32
C LEU A 392 2.55 -12.95 13.48
N PHE A 393 2.36 -11.63 13.59
CA PHE A 393 1.03 -11.03 13.63
C PHE A 393 0.21 -11.34 12.36
N ILE A 394 0.81 -11.21 11.18
CA ILE A 394 0.19 -11.49 9.87
C ILE A 394 -0.28 -12.95 9.77
N PHE A 395 0.46 -13.91 10.34
CA PHE A 395 0.04 -15.33 10.37
C PHE A 395 -0.91 -15.66 11.52
N ALA A 396 -0.81 -14.96 12.66
CA ALA A 396 -1.70 -15.16 13.80
C ALA A 396 -3.11 -14.57 13.56
N LEU A 397 -3.20 -13.47 12.82
CA LEU A 397 -4.45 -12.78 12.52
C LEU A 397 -5.55 -13.69 11.91
N PRO A 398 -5.29 -14.46 10.82
CA PRO A 398 -6.32 -15.34 10.26
C PRO A 398 -6.72 -16.46 11.22
N VAL A 399 -5.78 -16.98 12.01
CA VAL A 399 -6.07 -18.00 13.04
C VAL A 399 -6.98 -17.43 14.12
N MET A 400 -6.68 -16.23 14.61
CA MET A 400 -7.51 -15.52 15.58
C MET A 400 -8.91 -15.25 15.02
N GLN A 401 -9.02 -14.83 13.76
CA GLN A 401 -10.32 -14.61 13.09
C GLN A 401 -11.15 -15.89 13.01
N VAL A 402 -10.54 -17.02 12.63
CA VAL A 402 -11.21 -18.33 12.58
C VAL A 402 -11.66 -18.77 13.97
N ILE A 403 -10.77 -18.67 14.97
CA ILE A 403 -11.08 -19.04 16.36
C ILE A 403 -12.24 -18.21 16.91
N LEU A 404 -12.20 -16.89 16.72
CA LEU A 404 -13.28 -16.00 17.15
C LEU A 404 -14.58 -16.32 16.42
N PHE A 405 -14.52 -16.57 15.11
CA PHE A 405 -15.69 -16.93 14.32
C PHE A 405 -16.35 -18.23 14.80
N CYS A 406 -15.59 -19.32 14.91
CA CYS A 406 -16.13 -20.63 15.31
C CYS A 406 -16.57 -20.70 16.77
N MET A 407 -15.99 -19.88 17.66
CA MET A 407 -16.45 -19.80 19.06
C MET A 407 -17.67 -18.88 19.23
N ALA A 408 -17.79 -17.84 18.42
CA ALA A 408 -18.90 -16.89 18.52
C ALA A 408 -20.15 -17.32 17.73
N ILE A 409 -19.99 -18.05 16.62
CA ILE A 409 -21.06 -18.30 15.64
C ILE A 409 -21.27 -19.80 15.40
N GLY A 410 -22.52 -20.23 15.55
CA GLY A 410 -23.07 -21.46 14.97
C GLY A 410 -23.11 -22.70 15.86
N ARG A 411 -22.90 -22.53 17.17
CA ARG A 411 -23.29 -23.52 18.19
C ARG A 411 -24.71 -23.26 18.68
N ASP A 412 -25.44 -24.33 19.01
CA ASP A 412 -26.78 -24.23 19.60
C ASP A 412 -26.70 -23.50 20.96
N PRO A 413 -27.61 -22.55 21.24
CA PRO A 413 -27.64 -21.82 22.49
C PRO A 413 -27.94 -22.76 23.66
N THR A 414 -27.16 -22.63 24.73
CA THR A 414 -27.32 -23.41 25.96
C THR A 414 -27.73 -22.52 27.12
N GLY A 415 -28.45 -23.08 28.11
CA GLY A 415 -28.86 -22.35 29.30
C GLY A 415 -30.07 -21.44 29.09
N LEU A 416 -30.95 -21.82 28.16
CA LEU A 416 -32.17 -21.08 27.87
C LEU A 416 -33.19 -21.28 29.00
N LYS A 417 -33.51 -20.22 29.74
CA LYS A 417 -34.51 -20.26 30.81
C LYS A 417 -35.92 -20.35 30.23
N LEU A 418 -36.67 -21.37 30.61
CA LEU A 418 -38.08 -21.57 30.28
C LEU A 418 -38.90 -21.49 31.57
N ALA A 419 -39.87 -20.58 31.61
CA ALA A 419 -40.83 -20.47 32.69
C ALA A 419 -41.86 -21.62 32.57
N ILE A 420 -42.06 -22.40 33.62
CA ILE A 420 -42.94 -23.55 33.63
C ILE A 420 -44.00 -23.36 34.71
N VAL A 421 -45.24 -23.49 34.30
CA VAL A 421 -46.41 -23.51 35.17
C VAL A 421 -47.09 -24.85 34.96
N ASN A 422 -47.12 -25.67 36.00
CA ASN A 422 -47.72 -27.00 35.93
C ASN A 422 -48.83 -27.14 36.97
N HIS A 423 -50.07 -26.84 36.58
CA HIS A 423 -51.19 -26.91 37.51
C HIS A 423 -51.68 -28.34 37.82
N GLU A 424 -51.11 -29.39 37.20
CA GLU A 424 -51.38 -30.78 37.62
C GLU A 424 -50.72 -31.15 38.96
N VAL A 425 -49.75 -30.34 39.40
CA VAL A 425 -48.97 -30.58 40.61
C VAL A 425 -49.18 -29.41 41.57
N ASN A 426 -49.40 -29.71 42.85
CA ASN A 426 -49.56 -28.68 43.86
C ASN A 426 -48.27 -27.86 44.02
N TYR A 427 -48.42 -26.54 43.85
CA TYR A 427 -47.38 -25.56 44.11
C TYR A 427 -47.37 -25.20 45.60
N THR A 428 -46.31 -25.60 46.34
CA THR A 428 -46.23 -25.37 47.80
C THR A 428 -44.86 -24.80 48.17
N ASN A 429 -44.80 -23.79 49.04
CA ASN A 429 -43.55 -23.15 49.48
C ASN A 429 -42.62 -22.71 48.33
N LEU A 430 -43.17 -22.06 47.29
CA LEU A 430 -42.41 -21.54 46.13
C LEU A 430 -41.72 -22.62 45.28
N THR A 431 -42.10 -23.88 45.45
CA THR A 431 -41.59 -25.02 44.67
C THR A 431 -42.74 -25.96 44.35
N TYR A 432 -42.78 -26.50 43.13
CA TYR A 432 -43.67 -27.63 42.89
C TYR A 432 -43.22 -28.83 43.72
N GLN A 433 -44.18 -29.59 44.26
CA GLN A 433 -43.89 -30.92 44.78
C GLN A 433 -43.10 -31.71 43.70
N ASN A 434 -42.11 -32.52 44.10
CA ASN A 434 -41.24 -33.22 43.15
C ASN A 434 -42.04 -33.80 41.98
N CYS A 435 -41.78 -33.29 40.77
CA CYS A 435 -42.46 -33.68 39.54
C CYS A 435 -41.94 -35.07 39.10
N THR A 436 -42.27 -36.09 39.88
CA THR A 436 -41.94 -37.48 39.60
C THR A 436 -43.01 -38.09 38.73
N TYR A 437 -42.59 -38.84 37.72
CA TYR A 437 -43.46 -39.70 36.92
C TYR A 437 -43.07 -41.16 37.14
N GLU A 438 -44.01 -42.07 36.92
CA GLU A 438 -43.74 -43.50 37.01
C GLU A 438 -43.35 -44.03 35.62
N PRO A 439 -42.18 -44.71 35.49
CA PRO A 439 -41.79 -45.30 34.22
C PRO A 439 -42.70 -46.49 33.86
N GLY A 440 -42.95 -46.70 32.56
CA GLY A 440 -43.82 -47.77 32.05
C GLY A 440 -45.13 -47.27 31.42
N CYS A 441 -46.08 -48.18 31.17
CA CYS A 441 -47.39 -47.86 30.62
C CYS A 441 -48.36 -47.34 31.70
N LYS A 442 -48.04 -46.20 32.29
CA LYS A 442 -48.91 -45.55 33.25
C LYS A 442 -49.25 -44.15 32.77
N PHE A 443 -50.54 -43.86 32.76
CA PHE A 443 -51.09 -42.56 32.39
C PHE A 443 -51.29 -41.71 33.64
N SER A 444 -50.23 -41.54 34.42
CA SER A 444 -50.23 -40.68 35.62
C SER A 444 -49.16 -39.61 35.49
N ARG A 445 -49.53 -38.34 35.73
CA ARG A 445 -48.64 -37.17 35.66
C ARG A 445 -47.86 -37.08 34.35
N LEU A 446 -48.58 -37.09 33.23
CA LEU A 446 -47.98 -37.02 31.89
C LEU A 446 -47.23 -35.71 31.67
N SER A 447 -47.65 -34.59 32.29
CA SER A 447 -46.88 -33.33 32.29
C SER A 447 -45.46 -33.53 32.83
N CYS A 448 -45.30 -34.24 33.95
CA CYS A 448 -43.98 -34.51 34.55
C CYS A 448 -43.12 -35.42 33.68
N ARG A 449 -43.72 -36.41 32.99
CA ARG A 449 -43.00 -37.27 32.04
C ARG A 449 -42.45 -36.47 30.87
N TYR A 450 -43.28 -35.60 30.27
CA TYR A 450 -42.83 -34.70 29.20
C TYR A 450 -41.76 -33.71 29.70
N LEU A 451 -41.96 -33.08 30.85
CA LEU A 451 -40.98 -32.19 31.46
C LEU A 451 -39.65 -32.88 31.75
N HIS A 452 -39.63 -34.19 32.03
CA HIS A 452 -38.38 -34.93 32.21
C HIS A 452 -37.63 -35.17 30.90
N LEU A 453 -38.35 -35.42 29.80
CA LEU A 453 -37.79 -35.64 28.46
C LEU A 453 -37.38 -34.34 27.74
N LEU A 454 -37.85 -33.20 28.24
CA LEU A 454 -37.40 -31.89 27.79
C LEU A 454 -35.87 -31.73 27.95
N ARG A 455 -35.16 -31.48 26.84
CA ARG A 455 -33.69 -31.46 26.74
C ARG A 455 -33.00 -30.64 27.85
N ASN A 456 -32.52 -31.32 28.91
CA ASN A 456 -31.89 -30.70 30.09
C ASN A 456 -30.58 -29.95 29.79
N ASN A 457 -29.88 -30.30 28.70
CA ASN A 457 -28.60 -29.68 28.37
C ASN A 457 -28.74 -28.29 27.73
N THR A 458 -29.92 -28.00 27.15
CA THR A 458 -30.18 -26.72 26.46
C THR A 458 -31.13 -25.83 27.26
N ILE A 459 -32.13 -26.40 27.95
CA ILE A 459 -33.20 -25.66 28.62
C ILE A 459 -33.10 -25.76 30.14
N ILE A 460 -33.10 -24.60 30.81
CA ILE A 460 -33.19 -24.46 32.27
C ILE A 460 -34.66 -24.22 32.65
N LYS A 461 -35.17 -25.07 33.54
CA LYS A 461 -36.58 -25.12 33.94
C LYS A 461 -36.80 -24.25 35.18
N ASN A 462 -37.44 -23.10 35.02
CA ASN A 462 -37.79 -22.20 36.13
C ASN A 462 -39.28 -22.29 36.39
N TYR A 463 -39.67 -22.59 37.62
CA TYR A 463 -41.07 -22.83 37.96
C TYR A 463 -41.74 -21.57 38.50
N TYR A 464 -43.00 -21.36 38.12
CA TYR A 464 -43.82 -20.20 38.51
C TYR A 464 -45.20 -20.65 39.00
N PRO A 465 -45.83 -19.92 39.93
CA PRO A 465 -47.12 -20.30 40.52
C PRO A 465 -48.30 -20.18 39.56
N ASP A 466 -48.27 -19.19 38.66
CA ASP A 466 -49.42 -18.80 37.86
C ASP A 466 -48.97 -18.39 36.44
N PRO A 467 -49.86 -18.51 35.43
CA PRO A 467 -49.52 -18.18 34.05
C PRO A 467 -49.16 -16.70 33.86
N ASP A 468 -49.78 -15.79 34.60
CA ASP A 468 -49.52 -14.35 34.47
C ASP A 468 -48.10 -13.98 34.94
N SER A 469 -47.63 -14.56 36.04
CA SER A 469 -46.27 -14.37 36.55
C SER A 469 -45.21 -15.03 35.66
N ALA A 470 -45.53 -16.16 35.03
CA ALA A 470 -44.67 -16.78 34.03
C ALA A 470 -44.57 -15.94 32.74
N ILE A 471 -45.69 -15.40 32.26
CA ILE A 471 -45.71 -14.47 31.12
C ILE A 471 -44.97 -13.18 31.47
N GLU A 472 -45.15 -12.66 32.68
CA GLU A 472 -44.42 -11.48 33.17
C GLU A 472 -42.90 -11.75 33.24
N ALA A 473 -42.49 -12.96 33.62
CA ALA A 473 -41.08 -13.36 33.56
C ALA A 473 -40.51 -13.34 32.13
N VAL A 474 -41.34 -13.66 31.11
CA VAL A 474 -40.93 -13.51 29.71
C VAL A 474 -40.87 -12.03 29.30
N LYS A 475 -41.90 -11.24 29.65
CA LYS A 475 -41.95 -9.80 29.35
C LYS A 475 -40.78 -9.01 29.96
N THR A 476 -40.35 -9.41 31.16
CA THR A 476 -39.23 -8.78 31.89
C THR A 476 -37.86 -9.34 31.48
N GLY A 477 -37.81 -10.35 30.60
CA GLY A 477 -36.56 -10.96 30.11
C GLY A 477 -35.90 -11.94 31.10
N HIS A 478 -36.62 -12.40 32.13
CA HIS A 478 -36.15 -13.44 33.04
C HIS A 478 -36.24 -14.85 32.45
N ALA A 479 -37.11 -15.07 31.46
CA ALA A 479 -37.26 -16.30 30.69
C ALA A 479 -37.44 -16.01 29.18
N TRP A 480 -37.08 -16.96 28.32
CA TRP A 480 -37.24 -16.88 26.87
C TRP A 480 -38.59 -17.41 26.37
N GLY A 481 -39.34 -18.07 27.26
CA GLY A 481 -40.68 -18.54 26.98
C GLY A 481 -41.37 -19.06 28.24
N ALA A 482 -42.69 -19.19 28.17
CA ALA A 482 -43.54 -19.75 29.20
C ALA A 482 -44.27 -20.99 28.66
N LEU A 483 -44.29 -22.04 29.47
CA LEU A 483 -44.93 -23.33 29.21
C LEU A 483 -45.98 -23.59 30.29
N TYR A 484 -47.22 -23.82 29.89
CA TYR A 484 -48.35 -23.99 30.81
C TYR A 484 -49.06 -25.32 30.59
N PHE A 485 -49.26 -26.06 31.68
CA PHE A 485 -50.14 -27.24 31.77
C PHE A 485 -51.34 -26.90 32.64
N THR A 486 -52.53 -27.30 32.16
CA THR A 486 -53.81 -27.17 32.86
C THR A 486 -53.90 -28.13 34.07
N GLU A 487 -54.89 -27.92 34.94
CA GLU A 487 -55.11 -28.73 36.15
C GLU A 487 -55.43 -30.21 35.82
N ASN A 488 -56.20 -30.46 34.76
CA ASN A 488 -56.66 -31.79 34.36
C ASN A 488 -55.96 -32.31 33.08
N PHE A 489 -54.72 -31.89 32.83
CA PHE A 489 -54.03 -32.17 31.56
C PHE A 489 -53.91 -33.67 31.23
N THR A 490 -53.55 -34.51 32.20
CA THR A 490 -53.33 -35.96 32.05
C THR A 490 -54.64 -36.67 31.77
N ASP A 491 -55.67 -36.39 32.57
CA ASP A 491 -56.99 -37.00 32.40
C ASP A 491 -57.63 -36.58 31.08
N ALA A 492 -57.53 -35.29 30.72
CA ALA A 492 -58.00 -34.77 29.44
C ALA A 492 -57.23 -35.35 28.24
N LEU A 493 -55.90 -35.51 28.35
CA LEU A 493 -55.09 -36.12 27.31
C LEU A 493 -55.43 -37.60 27.11
N VAL A 494 -55.69 -38.34 28.20
CA VAL A 494 -56.16 -39.73 28.15
C VAL A 494 -57.56 -39.81 27.54
N ALA A 495 -58.49 -38.95 27.96
CA ALA A 495 -59.83 -38.87 27.41
C ALA A 495 -59.80 -38.53 25.91
N ARG A 496 -58.92 -37.62 25.49
CA ARG A 496 -58.67 -37.29 24.09
C ARG A 496 -58.17 -38.49 23.29
N MET A 497 -57.27 -39.31 23.85
CA MET A 497 -56.81 -40.54 23.20
C MET A 497 -57.91 -41.60 23.10
N ALA A 498 -58.77 -41.72 24.12
CA ALA A 498 -59.82 -42.74 24.18
C ALA A 498 -61.05 -42.40 23.30
N LEU A 499 -61.50 -41.14 23.32
CA LEU A 499 -62.68 -40.67 22.58
C LEU A 499 -62.36 -40.34 21.11
N GLY A 500 -61.13 -39.92 20.81
CA GLY A 500 -60.66 -39.68 19.45
C GLY A 500 -61.52 -38.65 18.70
N LYS A 501 -62.42 -39.14 17.82
CA LYS A 501 -63.33 -38.28 17.04
C LYS A 501 -64.45 -37.67 17.90
N ASP A 502 -64.81 -38.35 18.99
CA ASP A 502 -65.95 -37.99 19.83
C ASP A 502 -65.54 -37.11 21.03
N SER A 503 -64.32 -36.56 21.03
CA SER A 503 -63.84 -35.64 22.06
C SER A 503 -64.57 -34.29 21.99
N ASP A 504 -65.06 -33.83 23.14
CA ASP A 504 -65.68 -32.52 23.33
C ASP A 504 -64.63 -31.38 23.43
N GLU A 505 -65.09 -30.13 23.25
CA GLU A 505 -64.22 -28.95 23.21
C GLU A 505 -63.46 -28.72 24.54
N GLU A 506 -64.09 -29.02 25.68
CA GLU A 506 -63.44 -28.91 27.00
C GLU A 506 -62.30 -29.93 27.13
N THR A 507 -62.50 -31.19 26.74
CA THR A 507 -61.43 -32.20 26.70
C THR A 507 -60.28 -31.77 25.79
N LEU A 508 -60.57 -31.16 24.63
CA LEU A 508 -59.54 -30.68 23.71
C LEU A 508 -58.73 -29.53 24.31
N ASP A 509 -59.39 -28.53 24.89
CA ASP A 509 -58.77 -27.36 25.51
C ASP A 509 -57.94 -27.73 26.76
N GLN A 510 -58.44 -28.65 27.59
CA GLN A 510 -57.74 -29.10 28.79
C GLN A 510 -56.53 -29.99 28.45
N SER A 511 -56.51 -30.65 27.29
CA SER A 511 -55.37 -31.46 26.84
C SER A 511 -54.26 -30.68 26.12
N GLU A 512 -54.41 -29.35 25.97
CA GLU A 512 -53.44 -28.51 25.27
C GLU A 512 -52.29 -28.05 26.19
N ILE A 513 -51.06 -28.11 25.68
CA ILE A 513 -49.91 -27.45 26.30
C ILE A 513 -49.77 -26.06 25.69
N ARG A 514 -49.99 -25.01 26.50
CA ARG A 514 -49.91 -23.62 26.01
C ARG A 514 -48.49 -23.09 26.12
N VAL A 515 -48.01 -22.47 25.04
CA VAL A 515 -46.63 -21.97 24.93
C VAL A 515 -46.65 -20.51 24.49
N TRP A 516 -45.96 -19.65 25.23
CA TRP A 516 -45.65 -18.29 24.83
C TRP A 516 -44.14 -18.13 24.70
N LEU A 517 -43.64 -17.77 23.52
CA LEU A 517 -42.22 -17.64 23.25
C LEU A 517 -41.85 -16.17 23.00
N ASP A 518 -40.69 -15.75 23.50
CA ASP A 518 -40.08 -14.49 23.09
C ASP A 518 -39.44 -14.66 21.71
N MET A 519 -40.04 -14.01 20.71
CA MET A 519 -39.57 -14.00 19.32
C MET A 519 -38.72 -12.77 18.99
N SER A 520 -38.40 -11.91 19.96
CA SER A 520 -37.50 -10.75 19.77
C SER A 520 -36.09 -11.19 19.34
N ASN A 521 -35.65 -12.35 19.83
CA ASN A 521 -34.49 -13.06 19.30
C ASN A 521 -34.94 -14.28 18.49
N GLN A 522 -35.03 -14.10 17.17
CA GLN A 522 -35.51 -15.12 16.25
C GLN A 522 -34.77 -16.47 16.36
N GLN A 523 -33.46 -16.47 16.61
CA GLN A 523 -32.69 -17.72 16.71
C GLN A 523 -33.07 -18.50 17.96
N ILE A 524 -33.16 -17.82 19.11
CA ILE A 524 -33.57 -18.46 20.37
C ILE A 524 -35.01 -18.95 20.27
N GLY A 525 -35.93 -18.13 19.77
CA GLY A 525 -37.34 -18.48 19.62
C GLY A 525 -37.58 -19.70 18.73
N ILE A 526 -36.94 -19.76 17.55
CA ILE A 526 -37.06 -20.90 16.63
C ILE A 526 -36.46 -22.17 17.25
N ILE A 527 -35.31 -22.08 17.92
CA ILE A 527 -34.66 -23.23 18.55
C ILE A 527 -35.51 -23.77 19.70
N LEU A 528 -36.07 -22.89 20.55
CA LEU A 528 -37.01 -23.31 21.59
C LEU A 528 -38.26 -23.95 21.01
N GLN A 529 -38.86 -23.36 19.97
CA GLN A 529 -40.03 -23.93 19.30
C GLN A 529 -39.76 -25.33 18.75
N ARG A 530 -38.62 -25.51 18.06
CA ARG A 530 -38.16 -26.80 17.54
C ARG A 530 -37.97 -27.82 18.67
N ASP A 531 -37.22 -27.45 19.70
CA ASP A 531 -36.86 -28.35 20.80
C ASP A 531 -38.09 -28.76 21.63
N LEU A 532 -39.07 -27.86 21.83
CA LEU A 532 -40.35 -28.18 22.48
C LEU A 532 -41.16 -29.20 21.67
N GLN A 533 -41.29 -28.99 20.35
CA GLN A 533 -42.02 -29.91 19.48
C GLN A 533 -41.36 -31.29 19.38
N LEU A 534 -40.03 -31.33 19.23
CA LEU A 534 -39.28 -32.59 19.19
C LEU A 534 -39.36 -33.33 20.54
N SER A 535 -39.23 -32.62 21.66
CA SER A 535 -39.35 -33.24 23.00
C SER A 535 -40.75 -33.82 23.22
N TYR A 536 -41.80 -33.21 22.65
CA TYR A 536 -43.16 -33.75 22.76
C TYR A 536 -43.33 -35.03 21.92
N GLN A 537 -42.73 -35.06 20.73
CA GLN A 537 -42.71 -36.27 19.90
C GLN A 537 -41.96 -37.41 20.60
N ASP A 538 -40.82 -37.12 21.23
CA ASP A 538 -40.06 -38.11 22.01
C ASP A 538 -40.87 -38.61 23.21
N PHE A 539 -41.57 -37.71 23.91
CA PHE A 539 -42.52 -38.06 24.97
C PHE A 539 -43.63 -39.01 24.50
N ALA A 540 -44.28 -38.70 23.38
CA ALA A 540 -45.38 -39.51 22.88
C ALA A 540 -44.89 -40.90 22.41
N LYS A 541 -43.70 -40.98 21.80
CA LYS A 541 -43.06 -42.26 21.42
C LYS A 541 -42.71 -43.10 22.65
N ASP A 542 -42.06 -42.50 23.64
CA ASP A 542 -41.66 -43.15 24.89
C ASP A 542 -42.89 -43.71 25.64
N LEU A 543 -44.01 -42.97 25.64
CA LEU A 543 -45.27 -43.43 26.23
C LEU A 543 -45.87 -44.63 25.47
N LEU A 544 -45.92 -44.58 24.14
CA LEU A 544 -46.46 -45.67 23.31
C LEU A 544 -45.59 -46.93 23.38
N GLU A 545 -44.27 -46.80 23.32
CA GLU A 545 -43.34 -47.93 23.47
C GLU A 545 -43.49 -48.59 24.83
N ALA A 546 -43.60 -47.80 25.90
CA ALA A 546 -43.83 -48.34 27.23
C ALA A 546 -45.16 -49.10 27.36
N CYS A 547 -46.14 -48.79 26.49
CA CYS A 547 -47.45 -49.43 26.39
C CYS A 547 -47.54 -50.55 25.34
N ASP A 548 -46.41 -51.07 24.85
CA ASP A 548 -46.34 -52.11 23.80
C ASP A 548 -47.16 -51.74 22.55
N THR A 549 -47.26 -50.44 22.29
CA THR A 549 -47.99 -49.86 21.16
C THR A 549 -46.99 -49.32 20.15
N ASN A 550 -47.32 -49.41 18.87
CA ASN A 550 -46.41 -48.98 17.82
C ASN A 550 -46.10 -47.47 17.93
N PRO A 551 -44.83 -47.06 18.17
CA PRO A 551 -44.47 -45.64 18.34
C PRO A 551 -44.76 -44.77 17.12
N LYS A 552 -44.94 -45.39 15.94
CA LYS A 552 -45.31 -44.68 14.72
C LYS A 552 -46.68 -43.99 14.79
N ILE A 553 -47.54 -44.37 15.75
CA ILE A 553 -48.83 -43.70 15.96
C ILE A 553 -48.64 -42.25 16.44
N ALA A 554 -47.58 -41.98 17.22
CA ALA A 554 -47.24 -40.63 17.68
C ALA A 554 -46.49 -39.80 16.62
N GLU A 555 -46.09 -40.40 15.50
CA GLU A 555 -45.44 -39.65 14.44
C GLU A 555 -46.47 -38.90 13.61
N ILE A 556 -46.19 -37.63 13.32
CA ILE A 556 -46.89 -36.89 12.27
C ILE A 556 -46.72 -37.70 10.97
N PRO A 557 -47.74 -37.84 10.10
CA PRO A 557 -47.69 -38.61 8.86
C PRO A 557 -46.81 -37.94 7.77
N ILE A 558 -45.70 -37.32 8.18
CA ILE A 558 -44.64 -36.73 7.38
C ILE A 558 -43.33 -37.28 7.93
N THR A 559 -42.76 -38.29 7.25
CA THR A 559 -41.48 -38.88 7.67
C THR A 559 -40.33 -38.20 6.95
N PHE A 560 -39.55 -37.39 7.67
CA PHE A 560 -38.28 -36.89 7.17
C PHE A 560 -37.28 -38.04 7.09
N LYS A 561 -36.87 -38.40 5.88
CA LYS A 561 -35.81 -39.40 5.66
C LYS A 561 -34.44 -38.77 5.91
N LYS A 562 -33.40 -39.61 6.00
CA LYS A 562 -32.01 -39.13 6.05
C LYS A 562 -31.78 -38.15 4.88
N PRO A 563 -31.22 -36.96 5.14
CA PRO A 563 -31.05 -35.95 4.11
C PRO A 563 -30.08 -36.43 3.03
N ILE A 564 -30.33 -36.04 1.78
CA ILE A 564 -29.47 -36.39 0.64
C ILE A 564 -28.07 -35.75 0.81
N TYR A 565 -28.02 -34.51 1.30
CA TYR A 565 -26.79 -33.76 1.59
C TYR A 565 -26.87 -33.13 2.98
N GLY A 566 -25.71 -32.92 3.62
CA GLY A 566 -25.62 -32.40 5.00
C GLY A 566 -25.82 -33.47 6.09
N SER A 567 -26.03 -33.02 7.32
CA SER A 567 -26.39 -33.82 8.50
C SER A 567 -27.86 -33.64 8.86
N SER A 568 -28.43 -34.57 9.63
CA SER A 568 -29.82 -34.44 10.12
C SER A 568 -30.01 -33.27 11.10
N GLU A 569 -28.95 -32.89 11.81
CA GLU A 569 -28.87 -31.70 12.64
C GLU A 569 -27.75 -30.82 12.07
N PRO A 570 -28.04 -29.90 11.13
CA PRO A 570 -27.02 -29.06 10.51
C PRO A 570 -26.55 -27.96 11.47
N SER A 571 -25.24 -27.77 11.57
CA SER A 571 -24.66 -26.62 12.27
C SER A 571 -24.66 -25.39 11.36
N PHE A 572 -25.00 -24.23 11.92
CA PHE A 572 -24.88 -22.96 11.20
C PHE A 572 -23.40 -22.65 10.86
N THR A 573 -22.44 -23.15 11.64
CA THR A 573 -21.01 -23.02 11.33
C THR A 573 -20.67 -23.70 10.00
N ASP A 574 -21.20 -24.89 9.72
CA ASP A 574 -20.96 -25.61 8.45
C ASP A 574 -21.51 -24.86 7.23
N PHE A 575 -22.58 -24.09 7.39
CA PHE A 575 -23.17 -23.27 6.32
C PHE A 575 -22.32 -22.03 5.99
N VAL A 576 -21.82 -21.35 7.01
CA VAL A 576 -21.10 -20.07 6.90
C VAL A 576 -19.60 -20.25 6.65
N ALA A 577 -19.02 -21.36 7.13
CA ALA A 577 -17.59 -21.67 7.03
C ALA A 577 -16.95 -21.48 5.64
N PRO A 578 -17.53 -21.99 4.53
CA PRO A 578 -16.97 -21.80 3.19
C PRO A 578 -16.79 -20.31 2.84
N GLY A 579 -17.80 -19.49 3.17
CA GLY A 579 -17.78 -18.07 2.92
C GLY A 579 -16.71 -17.34 3.73
N VAL A 580 -16.59 -17.69 5.02
CA VAL A 580 -15.59 -17.08 5.92
C VAL A 580 -14.16 -17.44 5.54
N ILE A 581 -13.91 -18.68 5.11
CA ILE A 581 -12.59 -19.09 4.59
C ILE A 581 -12.18 -18.18 3.43
N LEU A 582 -13.07 -17.99 2.46
CA LEU A 582 -12.77 -17.20 1.27
C LEU A 582 -12.71 -15.70 1.55
N THR A 583 -13.56 -15.14 2.42
CA THR A 583 -13.49 -13.72 2.79
C THR A 583 -12.18 -13.41 3.50
N ILE A 584 -11.76 -14.23 4.47
CA ILE A 584 -10.50 -14.04 5.20
C ILE A 584 -9.32 -14.07 4.23
N VAL A 585 -9.21 -15.13 3.41
CA VAL A 585 -8.10 -15.30 2.47
C VAL A 585 -8.06 -14.16 1.44
N PHE A 586 -9.22 -13.79 0.87
CA PHE A 586 -9.30 -12.72 -0.11
C PHE A 586 -8.85 -11.37 0.47
N PHE A 587 -9.42 -10.94 1.61
CA PHE A 587 -9.16 -9.59 2.13
C PHE A 587 -7.81 -9.45 2.84
N LEU A 588 -7.27 -10.54 3.38
CA LEU A 588 -5.91 -10.56 3.91
C LEU A 588 -4.88 -10.38 2.78
N ALA A 589 -5.12 -11.03 1.64
CA ALA A 589 -4.33 -10.82 0.42
C ALA A 589 -4.43 -9.37 -0.09
N VAL A 590 -5.63 -8.78 -0.11
CA VAL A 590 -5.84 -7.37 -0.50
C VAL A 590 -5.02 -6.42 0.37
N ALA A 591 -5.13 -6.53 1.70
CA ALA A 591 -4.45 -5.63 2.63
C ALA A 591 -2.93 -5.69 2.50
N LEU A 592 -2.36 -6.90 2.45
CA LEU A 592 -0.91 -7.10 2.33
C LEU A 592 -0.35 -6.54 1.03
N THR A 593 -1.03 -6.79 -0.09
CA THR A 593 -0.57 -6.37 -1.42
C THR A 593 -0.67 -4.86 -1.61
N SER A 594 -1.77 -4.23 -1.17
CA SER A 594 -1.95 -2.80 -1.30
C SER A 594 -0.94 -2.00 -0.46
N SER A 595 -0.72 -2.39 0.79
CA SER A 595 0.22 -1.67 1.68
C SER A 595 1.66 -1.80 1.20
N ALA A 596 2.11 -3.00 0.82
CA ALA A 596 3.49 -3.22 0.40
C ALA A 596 3.91 -2.37 -0.83
N LEU A 597 3.04 -2.25 -1.83
CA LEU A 597 3.33 -1.44 -3.03
C LEU A 597 3.27 0.07 -2.77
N ILE A 598 2.34 0.51 -1.93
CA ILE A 598 2.21 1.94 -1.60
C ILE A 598 3.42 2.40 -0.79
N ILE A 599 3.86 1.61 0.19
CA ILE A 599 5.06 1.90 1.00
C ILE A 599 6.29 2.06 0.11
N GLU A 600 6.53 1.13 -0.84
CA GLU A 600 7.70 1.23 -1.71
C GLU A 600 7.66 2.47 -2.63
N ARG A 601 6.46 2.90 -3.02
CA ARG A 601 6.27 4.15 -3.77
C ARG A 601 6.54 5.38 -2.93
N MET A 602 6.09 5.42 -1.68
CA MET A 602 6.24 6.56 -0.78
C MET A 602 7.70 6.78 -0.34
N GLU A 603 8.51 5.73 -0.23
CA GLU A 603 9.91 5.80 0.22
C GLU A 603 10.91 6.24 -0.88
N GLY A 604 10.44 6.56 -2.10
CA GLY A 604 11.31 6.98 -3.22
C GLY A 604 12.20 5.86 -3.79
N LEU A 605 12.05 4.64 -3.30
CA LEU A 605 12.86 3.46 -3.66
C LEU A 605 12.56 2.94 -5.07
N LEU A 606 11.29 3.06 -5.50
CA LEU A 606 10.88 2.71 -6.86
C LEU A 606 11.66 3.51 -7.90
N ASP A 607 11.83 4.80 -7.66
CA ASP A 607 12.49 5.71 -8.58
C ASP A 607 13.98 5.39 -8.72
N ARG A 608 14.66 5.11 -7.60
CA ARG A 608 16.06 4.71 -7.60
C ARG A 608 16.28 3.38 -8.34
N SER A 609 15.40 2.41 -8.11
CA SER A 609 15.44 1.10 -8.78
C SER A 609 15.17 1.23 -10.28
N TRP A 610 14.23 2.10 -10.67
CA TRP A 610 13.95 2.40 -12.08
C TRP A 610 15.16 2.99 -12.80
N VAL A 611 15.83 3.99 -12.21
CA VAL A 611 17.04 4.59 -12.80
C VAL A 611 18.16 3.56 -12.97
N ALA A 612 18.28 2.61 -12.04
CA ALA A 612 19.24 1.53 -12.12
C ALA A 612 18.97 0.49 -13.23
N GLY A 613 17.83 0.57 -13.93
CA GLY A 613 17.48 -0.37 -14.99
C GLY A 613 16.51 -1.47 -14.57
N VAL A 614 15.83 -1.34 -13.45
CA VAL A 614 14.77 -2.26 -13.03
C VAL A 614 13.44 -1.84 -13.65
N THR A 615 12.76 -2.77 -14.29
CA THR A 615 11.44 -2.55 -14.89
C THR A 615 10.33 -2.67 -13.83
N PRO A 616 9.16 -2.04 -14.02
CA PRO A 616 8.05 -2.12 -13.07
C PRO A 616 7.44 -3.52 -13.04
N ALA A 617 7.52 -4.25 -14.17
CA ALA A 617 7.09 -5.62 -14.25
C ALA A 617 7.94 -6.53 -13.35
N GLU A 618 9.26 -6.33 -13.31
CA GLU A 618 10.14 -7.07 -12.39
C GLU A 618 9.82 -6.76 -10.92
N ILE A 619 9.58 -5.49 -10.59
CA ILE A 619 9.19 -5.08 -9.23
C ILE A 619 7.86 -5.73 -8.84
N LEU A 620 6.84 -5.61 -9.69
CA LEU A 620 5.52 -6.20 -9.46
C LEU A 620 5.62 -7.72 -9.27
N PHE A 621 6.34 -8.40 -10.17
CA PHE A 621 6.53 -9.84 -10.09
C PHE A 621 7.24 -10.27 -8.79
N SER A 622 8.26 -9.52 -8.36
CA SER A 622 8.95 -9.82 -7.10
C SER A 622 8.02 -9.72 -5.89
N HIS A 623 7.10 -8.74 -5.88
CA HIS A 623 6.09 -8.62 -4.84
C HIS A 623 5.06 -9.73 -4.89
N VAL A 624 4.49 -9.99 -6.07
CA VAL A 624 3.54 -11.10 -6.30
C VAL A 624 4.10 -12.40 -5.75
N MET A 625 5.35 -12.73 -6.08
CA MET A 625 5.97 -13.98 -5.64
C MET A 625 6.12 -14.05 -4.11
N THR A 626 6.63 -12.99 -3.48
CA THR A 626 6.80 -12.98 -2.01
C THR A 626 5.47 -12.98 -1.26
N GLN A 627 4.48 -12.22 -1.74
CA GLN A 627 3.15 -12.17 -1.15
C GLN A 627 2.38 -13.47 -1.36
N PHE A 628 2.57 -14.13 -2.50
CA PHE A 628 1.98 -15.44 -2.78
C PHE A 628 2.43 -16.49 -1.77
N VAL A 629 3.71 -16.50 -1.39
CA VAL A 629 4.23 -17.42 -0.35
C VAL A 629 3.56 -17.18 0.99
N VAL A 630 3.44 -15.91 1.41
CA VAL A 630 2.76 -15.55 2.66
C VAL A 630 1.29 -15.96 2.63
N MET A 631 0.60 -15.66 1.53
CA MET A 631 -0.81 -15.99 1.32
C MET A 631 -1.06 -17.50 1.32
N CYS A 632 -0.17 -18.30 0.73
CA CYS A 632 -0.26 -19.77 0.79
C CYS A 632 -0.18 -20.28 2.23
N GLY A 633 0.76 -19.75 3.04
CA GLY A 633 0.87 -20.11 4.44
C GLY A 633 -0.36 -19.70 5.26
N GLN A 634 -0.92 -18.51 5.02
CA GLN A 634 -2.15 -18.06 5.67
C GLN A 634 -3.35 -18.93 5.29
N THR A 635 -3.48 -19.26 4.01
CA THR A 635 -4.56 -20.12 3.49
C THR A 635 -4.47 -21.51 4.13
N ALA A 636 -3.27 -22.08 4.23
CA ALA A 636 -3.06 -23.36 4.90
C ALA A 636 -3.49 -23.31 6.38
N LEU A 637 -3.12 -22.24 7.12
CA LEU A 637 -3.53 -22.07 8.51
C LEU A 637 -5.05 -21.96 8.67
N VAL A 638 -5.72 -21.19 7.80
CA VAL A 638 -7.19 -21.07 7.81
C VAL A 638 -7.85 -22.44 7.59
N LEU A 639 -7.40 -23.19 6.57
CA LEU A 639 -7.96 -24.51 6.27
C LEU A 639 -7.69 -25.54 7.37
N ILE A 640 -6.49 -25.55 7.95
CA ILE A 640 -6.13 -26.43 9.07
C ILE A 640 -7.04 -26.16 10.26
N PHE A 641 -7.22 -24.91 10.67
CA PHE A 641 -8.06 -24.59 11.82
C PHE A 641 -9.54 -24.88 11.55
N MET A 642 -10.06 -24.56 10.37
CA MET A 642 -11.46 -24.81 10.04
C MET A 642 -11.78 -26.31 9.97
N ILE A 643 -10.97 -27.09 9.25
CA ILE A 643 -11.27 -28.50 8.98
C ILE A 643 -10.77 -29.42 10.11
N LEU A 644 -9.52 -29.24 10.58
CA LEU A 644 -8.91 -30.17 11.54
C LEU A 644 -9.19 -29.79 13.00
N VAL A 645 -9.22 -28.50 13.34
CA VAL A 645 -9.40 -28.05 14.73
C VAL A 645 -10.88 -27.91 15.09
N PHE A 646 -11.67 -27.25 14.25
CA PHE A 646 -13.10 -27.03 14.49
C PHE A 646 -14.02 -28.08 13.84
N GLY A 647 -13.47 -29.00 13.05
CA GLY A 647 -14.21 -30.14 12.51
C GLY A 647 -15.26 -29.79 11.46
N VAL A 648 -15.09 -28.68 10.72
CA VAL A 648 -16.00 -28.34 9.61
C VAL A 648 -16.00 -29.46 8.58
N GLN A 649 -17.20 -29.88 8.16
CA GLN A 649 -17.36 -31.00 7.25
C GLN A 649 -16.66 -30.73 5.90
N CYS A 650 -15.83 -31.68 5.47
CA CYS A 650 -15.20 -31.69 4.15
C CYS A 650 -15.47 -33.03 3.47
N LYS A 651 -16.57 -33.12 2.71
CA LYS A 651 -16.95 -34.35 1.99
C LYS A 651 -16.32 -34.48 0.60
N GLY A 652 -15.86 -33.36 0.03
CA GLY A 652 -15.26 -33.30 -1.31
C GLY A 652 -13.75 -33.55 -1.31
N ASP A 653 -13.16 -33.52 -2.50
CA ASP A 653 -11.72 -33.61 -2.68
C ASP A 653 -11.02 -32.33 -2.18
N ILE A 654 -10.13 -32.49 -1.20
CA ILE A 654 -9.40 -31.40 -0.57
C ILE A 654 -8.47 -30.66 -1.55
N GLY A 655 -8.02 -31.32 -2.63
CA GLY A 655 -7.18 -30.70 -3.65
C GLY A 655 -7.89 -29.53 -4.35
N TRP A 656 -9.17 -29.71 -4.71
CA TRP A 656 -9.98 -28.66 -5.34
C TRP A 656 -10.36 -27.55 -4.37
N VAL A 657 -10.59 -27.89 -3.09
CA VAL A 657 -10.79 -26.91 -2.00
C VAL A 657 -9.56 -26.01 -1.85
N ILE A 658 -8.36 -26.59 -1.77
CA ILE A 658 -7.10 -25.84 -1.68
C ILE A 658 -6.88 -24.99 -2.93
N THR A 659 -7.13 -25.55 -4.12
CA THR A 659 -6.94 -24.83 -5.39
C THR A 659 -7.85 -23.60 -5.49
N LEU A 660 -9.15 -23.75 -5.18
CA LEU A 660 -10.09 -22.63 -5.23
C LEU A 660 -9.75 -21.55 -4.21
N THR A 661 -9.35 -21.93 -3.00
CA THR A 661 -9.00 -20.96 -1.95
C THR A 661 -7.72 -20.19 -2.27
N ILE A 662 -6.68 -20.84 -2.81
CA ILE A 662 -5.47 -20.16 -3.30
C ILE A 662 -5.82 -19.23 -4.48
N LEU A 663 -6.67 -19.68 -5.40
CA LEU A 663 -7.12 -18.87 -6.53
C LEU A 663 -7.90 -17.63 -6.05
N GLN A 664 -8.69 -17.77 -4.99
CA GLN A 664 -9.38 -16.62 -4.39
C GLN A 664 -8.39 -15.67 -3.70
N GLY A 665 -7.34 -16.18 -3.06
CA GLY A 665 -6.23 -15.36 -2.54
C GLY A 665 -5.54 -14.58 -3.65
N LEU A 666 -5.24 -15.22 -4.79
CA LEU A 666 -4.72 -14.56 -6.00
C LEU A 666 -5.66 -13.46 -6.53
N CYS A 667 -6.97 -13.71 -6.53
CA CYS A 667 -7.98 -12.72 -6.88
C CYS A 667 -7.93 -11.50 -5.94
N GLY A 668 -7.80 -11.75 -4.63
CA GLY A 668 -7.60 -10.69 -3.62
C GLY A 668 -6.32 -9.89 -3.85
N MET A 669 -5.21 -10.53 -4.17
CA MET A 669 -3.97 -9.83 -4.51
C MET A 669 -4.13 -8.92 -5.74
N CYS A 670 -4.84 -9.39 -6.77
CA CYS A 670 -5.13 -8.58 -7.96
C CYS A 670 -6.02 -7.37 -7.62
N PHE A 671 -7.01 -7.55 -6.75
CA PHE A 671 -7.82 -6.42 -6.27
C PHE A 671 -6.98 -5.42 -5.46
N GLY A 672 -6.02 -5.87 -4.64
CA GLY A 672 -5.07 -5.00 -3.96
C GLY A 672 -4.14 -4.22 -4.91
N PHE A 673 -3.82 -4.77 -6.09
CA PHE A 673 -3.15 -4.02 -7.16
C PHE A 673 -4.02 -2.94 -7.79
N VAL A 674 -5.33 -3.12 -7.85
CA VAL A 674 -6.25 -2.06 -8.27
C VAL A 674 -6.28 -0.95 -7.22
N ILE A 675 -6.40 -1.30 -5.94
CA ILE A 675 -6.41 -0.33 -4.84
C ILE A 675 -5.10 0.48 -4.82
N SER A 676 -3.94 -0.17 -4.91
CA SER A 676 -2.64 0.53 -4.92
C SER A 676 -2.36 1.36 -6.18
N ALA A 677 -3.05 1.08 -7.30
CA ALA A 677 -2.99 1.91 -8.49
C ALA A 677 -3.83 3.19 -8.34
N VAL A 678 -5.00 3.09 -7.69
CA VAL A 678 -5.91 4.23 -7.46
C VAL A 678 -5.43 5.10 -6.31
N CYS A 679 -5.00 4.50 -5.20
CA CYS A 679 -4.60 5.22 -3.99
C CYS A 679 -3.14 5.70 -4.05
N GLU A 680 -2.91 6.89 -3.50
CA GLU A 680 -1.56 7.45 -3.31
C GLU A 680 -1.06 7.27 -1.87
N LEU A 681 -1.98 7.38 -0.92
CA LEU A 681 -1.71 7.26 0.51
C LEU A 681 -2.22 5.92 1.04
N GLU A 682 -1.47 5.34 1.97
CA GLU A 682 -1.81 4.06 2.60
C GLU A 682 -3.16 4.10 3.33
N ARG A 683 -3.45 5.20 4.05
CA ARG A 683 -4.72 5.38 4.78
C ARG A 683 -5.95 5.23 3.87
N ASN A 684 -5.88 5.79 2.67
CA ASN A 684 -6.99 5.74 1.71
C ASN A 684 -7.18 4.33 1.16
N ALA A 685 -6.08 3.59 0.95
CA ALA A 685 -6.12 2.20 0.52
C ALA A 685 -6.76 1.29 1.58
N ILE A 686 -6.38 1.46 2.85
CA ILE A 686 -6.97 0.71 3.97
C ILE A 686 -8.47 0.99 4.08
N GLN A 687 -8.88 2.25 3.97
CA GLN A 687 -10.31 2.62 4.00
C GLN A 687 -11.10 2.02 2.84
N LEU A 688 -10.53 1.99 1.62
CA LEU A 688 -11.17 1.33 0.47
C LEU A 688 -11.26 -0.19 0.65
N ALA A 689 -10.22 -0.83 1.17
CA ALA A 689 -10.24 -2.26 1.48
C ALA A 689 -11.34 -2.59 2.51
N LEU A 690 -11.39 -1.85 3.62
CA LEU A 690 -12.44 -2.01 4.65
C LEU A 690 -13.84 -1.69 4.13
N GLY A 691 -13.98 -0.64 3.31
CA GLY A 691 -15.24 -0.25 2.68
C GLY A 691 -15.77 -1.30 1.69
N SER A 692 -14.87 -2.06 1.04
CA SER A 692 -15.24 -3.17 0.17
C SER A 692 -15.50 -4.49 0.93
N PHE A 693 -14.93 -4.67 2.13
CA PHE A 693 -15.07 -5.87 2.95
C PHE A 693 -16.52 -6.15 3.35
N TYR A 694 -17.16 -5.21 4.04
CA TYR A 694 -18.50 -5.42 4.61
C TYR A 694 -19.58 -5.71 3.55
N PRO A 695 -19.69 -4.92 2.46
CA PRO A 695 -20.66 -5.22 1.40
C PRO A 695 -20.41 -6.58 0.75
N THR A 696 -19.14 -6.94 0.52
CA THR A 696 -18.81 -8.25 -0.06
C THR A 696 -19.21 -9.38 0.87
N LEU A 697 -18.96 -9.27 2.17
CA LEU A 697 -19.36 -10.27 3.17
C LEU A 697 -20.88 -10.48 3.20
N LEU A 698 -21.66 -9.39 3.18
CA LEU A 698 -23.13 -9.45 3.25
C LEU A 698 -23.77 -9.98 1.96
N LEU A 699 -23.23 -9.60 0.80
CA LEU A 699 -23.83 -9.93 -0.50
C LEU A 699 -23.35 -11.25 -1.09
N SER A 700 -22.21 -11.80 -0.66
CA SER A 700 -21.63 -13.01 -1.26
C SER A 700 -22.25 -14.33 -0.82
N GLY A 701 -23.36 -14.29 -0.07
CA GLY A 701 -24.07 -15.49 0.34
C GLY A 701 -23.46 -16.21 1.54
N VAL A 702 -22.57 -15.53 2.30
CA VAL A 702 -21.89 -16.08 3.49
C VAL A 702 -22.85 -16.23 4.66
N ILE A 703 -23.56 -15.15 5.00
CA ILE A 703 -24.48 -15.10 6.14
C ILE A 703 -25.90 -15.50 5.73
N TRP A 704 -26.38 -14.98 4.60
CA TRP A 704 -27.73 -15.20 4.10
C TRP A 704 -27.70 -15.83 2.71
N PRO A 705 -28.53 -16.85 2.41
CA PRO A 705 -28.60 -17.45 1.08
C PRO A 705 -28.99 -16.42 0.00
N ILE A 706 -28.33 -16.49 -1.15
CA ILE A 706 -28.56 -15.56 -2.27
C ILE A 706 -29.98 -15.69 -2.85
N GLU A 707 -30.60 -16.85 -2.68
CA GLU A 707 -31.96 -17.15 -3.09
C GLU A 707 -32.99 -16.31 -2.32
N GLY A 708 -32.66 -15.91 -1.09
CA GLY A 708 -33.51 -15.07 -0.26
C GLY A 708 -33.36 -13.57 -0.51
N MET A 709 -32.53 -13.15 -1.47
CA MET A 709 -32.32 -11.73 -1.79
C MET A 709 -33.36 -11.20 -2.80
N PRO A 710 -33.73 -9.90 -2.74
CA PRO A 710 -34.55 -9.26 -3.77
C PRO A 710 -33.93 -9.39 -5.17
N GLY A 711 -34.76 -9.48 -6.22
CA GLY A 711 -34.30 -9.81 -7.58
C GLY A 711 -33.14 -8.95 -8.10
N ILE A 712 -33.19 -7.62 -7.93
CA ILE A 712 -32.12 -6.71 -8.35
C ILE A 712 -30.82 -6.98 -7.58
N LEU A 713 -30.94 -7.15 -6.26
CA LEU A 713 -29.79 -7.36 -5.39
C LEU A 713 -29.13 -8.71 -5.66
N ARG A 714 -29.93 -9.73 -5.98
CA ARG A 714 -29.43 -11.06 -6.37
C ARG A 714 -28.53 -10.99 -7.60
N TYR A 715 -28.90 -10.23 -8.64
CA TYR A 715 -28.04 -10.05 -9.82
C TYR A 715 -26.71 -9.36 -9.49
N ILE A 716 -26.76 -8.30 -8.68
CA ILE A 716 -25.55 -7.59 -8.21
C ILE A 716 -24.66 -8.54 -7.42
N ALA A 717 -25.24 -9.26 -6.46
CA ALA A 717 -24.55 -10.24 -5.63
C ALA A 717 -23.88 -11.32 -6.47
N THR A 718 -24.55 -11.90 -7.47
CA THR A 718 -23.97 -12.93 -8.33
C THR A 718 -22.76 -12.46 -9.14
N PHE A 719 -22.65 -11.17 -9.44
CA PHE A 719 -21.52 -10.62 -10.18
C PHE A 719 -20.28 -10.39 -9.29
N LEU A 720 -20.43 -10.33 -7.96
CA LEU A 720 -19.30 -10.09 -7.05
C LEU A 720 -18.26 -11.22 -7.11
N PRO A 721 -16.96 -10.89 -6.95
CA PRO A 721 -15.86 -11.85 -7.11
C PRO A 721 -15.85 -13.01 -6.11
N LEU A 722 -16.60 -12.90 -5.01
CA LEU A 722 -16.59 -13.90 -3.93
C LEU A 722 -17.81 -14.83 -3.95
N THR A 723 -18.92 -14.41 -4.58
CA THR A 723 -20.22 -15.08 -4.45
C THR A 723 -20.22 -16.48 -5.06
N LEU A 724 -19.84 -16.58 -6.33
CA LEU A 724 -19.79 -17.88 -7.02
C LEU A 724 -18.71 -18.79 -6.43
N ALA A 725 -17.58 -18.24 -5.98
CA ALA A 725 -16.55 -19.03 -5.31
C ALA A 725 -17.07 -19.60 -3.97
N THR A 726 -17.88 -18.84 -3.23
CA THR A 726 -18.49 -19.28 -1.97
C THR A 726 -19.54 -20.37 -2.20
N THR A 727 -20.37 -20.27 -3.24
CA THR A 727 -21.31 -21.33 -3.61
C THR A 727 -20.60 -22.61 -4.05
N SER A 728 -19.50 -22.50 -4.81
CA SER A 728 -18.70 -23.65 -5.21
C SER A 728 -18.01 -24.31 -4.03
N LEU A 729 -17.38 -23.52 -3.15
CA LEU A 729 -16.71 -24.07 -1.96
C LEU A 729 -17.71 -24.72 -1.00
N ARG A 730 -18.88 -24.12 -0.81
CA ARG A 730 -19.97 -24.73 -0.02
C ARG A 730 -20.42 -26.06 -0.61
N SER A 731 -20.57 -26.14 -1.93
CA SER A 731 -20.99 -27.38 -2.61
C SER A 731 -19.93 -28.48 -2.48
N MET A 732 -18.64 -28.14 -2.55
CA MET A 732 -17.55 -29.10 -2.31
C MET A 732 -17.51 -29.59 -0.86
N LEU A 733 -17.58 -28.69 0.12
CA LEU A 733 -17.48 -29.03 1.54
C LEU A 733 -18.68 -29.84 2.04
N THR A 734 -19.90 -29.39 1.74
CA THR A 734 -21.14 -29.97 2.30
C THR A 734 -21.76 -31.09 1.45
N ARG A 735 -21.69 -30.99 0.11
CA ARG A 735 -22.28 -31.97 -0.82
C ARG A 735 -21.26 -32.97 -1.36
N GLY A 736 -19.97 -32.66 -1.31
CA GLY A 736 -18.91 -33.51 -1.87
C GLY A 736 -18.86 -33.49 -3.40
N TRP A 737 -19.38 -32.43 -4.02
CA TRP A 737 -19.42 -32.33 -5.48
C TRP A 737 -18.02 -32.14 -6.08
N SER A 738 -17.80 -32.79 -7.22
CA SER A 738 -16.56 -32.67 -7.99
C SER A 738 -16.60 -31.45 -8.94
N ILE A 739 -15.47 -31.13 -9.57
CA ILE A 739 -15.38 -30.01 -10.53
C ILE A 739 -16.25 -30.18 -11.78
N ALA A 740 -16.79 -31.38 -12.04
CA ALA A 740 -17.68 -31.60 -13.19
C ALA A 740 -19.04 -30.90 -13.02
N GLU A 741 -19.44 -30.58 -11.80
CA GLU A 741 -20.74 -29.97 -11.51
C GLU A 741 -20.75 -28.47 -11.78
N ALA A 742 -21.88 -27.99 -12.32
CA ALA A 742 -22.06 -26.58 -12.70
C ALA A 742 -21.77 -25.61 -11.56
N ASP A 743 -22.32 -25.88 -10.37
CA ASP A 743 -22.11 -25.04 -9.20
C ASP A 743 -20.64 -24.97 -8.77
N VAL A 744 -19.82 -25.95 -9.13
CA VAL A 744 -18.39 -26.00 -8.76
C VAL A 744 -17.54 -25.29 -9.80
N TYR A 745 -17.60 -25.66 -11.09
CA TYR A 745 -16.72 -25.04 -12.08
C TYR A 745 -17.05 -23.56 -12.34
N LEU A 746 -18.30 -23.12 -12.13
CA LEU A 746 -18.67 -21.71 -12.27
C LEU A 746 -17.92 -20.79 -11.29
N GLY A 747 -17.61 -21.26 -10.08
CA GLY A 747 -16.78 -20.50 -9.14
C GLY A 747 -15.35 -20.32 -9.64
N PHE A 748 -14.72 -21.38 -10.14
CA PHE A 748 -13.37 -21.31 -10.72
C PHE A 748 -13.32 -20.35 -11.91
N ILE A 749 -14.27 -20.47 -12.84
CA ILE A 749 -14.36 -19.59 -14.01
C ILE A 749 -14.54 -18.13 -13.58
N SER A 750 -15.47 -17.87 -12.66
CA SER A 750 -15.72 -16.53 -12.11
C SER A 750 -14.46 -15.93 -11.49
N THR A 751 -13.74 -16.69 -10.67
CA THR A 751 -12.51 -16.20 -10.03
C THR A 751 -11.42 -15.90 -11.07
N ILE A 752 -11.25 -16.74 -12.10
CA ILE A 752 -10.28 -16.47 -13.19
C ILE A 752 -10.65 -15.21 -13.97
N ILE A 753 -11.93 -15.01 -14.31
CA ILE A 753 -12.42 -13.82 -15.00
C ILE A 753 -12.10 -12.57 -14.17
N TRP A 754 -12.35 -12.60 -12.85
CA TRP A 754 -12.06 -11.48 -11.97
C TRP A 754 -10.57 -11.20 -11.79
N ILE A 755 -9.72 -12.24 -11.74
CA ILE A 755 -8.26 -12.07 -11.75
C ILE A 755 -7.83 -11.29 -13.00
N VAL A 756 -8.31 -11.71 -14.18
CA VAL A 756 -7.99 -11.03 -15.45
C VAL A 756 -8.55 -9.60 -15.47
N ALA A 757 -9.78 -9.40 -14.99
CA ALA A 757 -10.41 -8.08 -14.92
C ALA A 757 -9.63 -7.13 -14.00
N PHE A 758 -9.25 -7.55 -12.80
CA PHE A 758 -8.48 -6.71 -11.88
C PHE A 758 -7.08 -6.40 -12.39
N LEU A 759 -6.39 -7.39 -13.00
CA LEU A 759 -5.08 -7.16 -13.61
C LEU A 759 -5.16 -6.16 -14.76
N THR A 760 -6.15 -6.30 -15.65
CA THR A 760 -6.34 -5.38 -16.78
C THR A 760 -6.66 -3.97 -16.30
N ILE A 761 -7.55 -3.81 -15.31
CA ILE A 761 -7.86 -2.52 -14.68
C ILE A 761 -6.60 -1.90 -14.07
N SER A 762 -5.83 -2.67 -13.30
CA SER A 762 -4.59 -2.18 -12.66
C SER A 762 -3.58 -1.69 -13.70
N LEU A 763 -3.37 -2.46 -14.79
CA LEU A 763 -2.47 -2.08 -15.88
C LEU A 763 -2.93 -0.83 -16.63
N LEU A 764 -4.24 -0.67 -16.86
CA LEU A 764 -4.81 0.51 -17.50
C LEU A 764 -4.62 1.75 -16.63
N VAL A 765 -4.94 1.68 -15.33
CA VAL A 765 -4.77 2.80 -14.39
C VAL A 765 -3.31 3.21 -14.28
N LEU A 766 -2.38 2.26 -14.20
CA LEU A 766 -0.94 2.53 -14.16
C LEU A 766 -0.42 3.18 -15.45
N LYS A 767 -1.00 2.84 -16.62
CA LYS A 767 -0.67 3.50 -17.90
C LYS A 767 -1.18 4.95 -17.93
N PHE A 768 -2.42 5.20 -17.51
CA PHE A 768 -3.00 6.55 -17.51
C PHE A 768 -2.28 7.49 -16.55
N LYS A 769 -1.84 6.99 -15.38
CA LYS A 769 -1.15 7.80 -14.37
C LYS A 769 0.30 8.17 -14.73
N ARG A 770 0.88 7.52 -15.76
CA ARG A 770 2.24 7.78 -16.26
C ARG A 770 2.31 8.88 -17.33
N GLY A 771 1.18 9.32 -17.88
CA GLY A 771 1.07 10.49 -18.75
C GLY A 771 0.86 11.75 -17.94
#